data_AF-A0A2K3D613-F1
#
_entry.id   AF-A0A2K3D613-F1
#
_cell.length_a   1.000
_cell.length_b   1.000
_cell.length_c   1.000
_cell.angle_alpha   90.00
_cell.angle_beta   90.00
_cell.angle_gamma   90.00
#
_symmetry.space_group_name_H-M   'P 1'
#
loop_
_entity.id
_entity.type
_entity.pdbx_description
1 polymer ?
#
loop_
_entity_poly.entity_id
_entity_poly.type
_entity_poly.pdbx_seq_one_letter_code
_entity_poly.pdbx_strand_id
1 'polypeptide(L)'
;MRVHTHAHAGPQPDNWSPEPRPSKGKGRRLPVVLTSWAPSLLPFITLVGLIALRSAIVGVIEDGNQAAAASSASAVTTANAAQQQQAIAAAAAALPPRQKPAKHCSDTCFKANDGVCDEGRPASKPAQAGGAAAAAAAAHRRSLQTLTTEGHHSGQRQGRRLQEFEGQEAVSPLQCDLGTDCADCGAWEGTVPEGWGGGGGPVAWIRSEHNASLYVRRTDTPKSFLAAITYHKADPDVSAMLHHYGAMEGGINRILHHVLDGQCEAAERGGRRAAVLDVGASFGYYTVQAALYGCRVVAFEPVRKFRALLDWSIHAAGVSHLVDVVDKALGDAEGSLPLGIPRDGTYWGLASIHGVNLMGERETKETINVPATKLDAWESWAPADLRREDLLLIKMDIEGWEGPVLRGGSQLLAAHGDNLLLEYSPGIFERRNMTDFAPQVLLPEVLLSLLGSGFALAHLPLFAYAAPWPPRHIDPAEPLPAFEEVTEAMLRHDLQALRYRQRMEVAPGGCPLPEELVAKAPAWRGCREWSYGTHPKGFRSAFGFNTNVWASRRSSAAFRKHMRLEGTAALFDEGQDMKVWTSVKRPGTAYGLINCTLIGAGHVHLFRCPCQPDAAAECREAEAVVTRLAREGRMPFTGPDSGGE
;
A
#
# COMPACT_ATOMS: atom_id res chain seq x y z
N MET A 1 14.69 -14.58 -73.75
CA MET A 1 13.46 -15.10 -74.38
C MET A 1 12.26 -14.43 -73.69
N ARG A 2 11.57 -13.56 -74.42
CA ARG A 2 10.21 -13.04 -74.16
C ARG A 2 9.20 -14.23 -74.25
N VAL A 3 7.97 -14.33 -73.70
CA VAL A 3 6.97 -13.39 -73.16
C VAL A 3 5.68 -14.20 -72.74
N HIS A 4 4.74 -13.56 -71.99
CA HIS A 4 3.27 -13.84 -71.78
C HIS A 4 2.82 -14.90 -70.73
N THR A 5 1.61 -14.86 -70.13
CA THR A 5 0.78 -13.88 -69.36
C THR A 5 -0.41 -14.67 -68.75
N HIS A 6 -0.98 -14.17 -67.64
CA HIS A 6 -2.37 -14.31 -67.11
C HIS A 6 -2.88 -15.46 -66.19
N ALA A 7 -3.41 -14.99 -65.03
CA ALA A 7 -4.73 -15.22 -64.40
C ALA A 7 -5.07 -16.48 -63.56
N HIS A 8 -5.35 -16.28 -62.25
CA HIS A 8 -6.63 -16.50 -61.53
C HIS A 8 -6.39 -16.43 -59.99
N ALA A 9 -6.96 -15.44 -59.29
CA ALA A 9 -8.22 -15.48 -58.52
C ALA A 9 -8.03 -15.90 -57.04
N GLY A 10 -8.16 -14.91 -56.13
CA GLY A 10 -8.37 -15.11 -54.69
C GLY A 10 -9.78 -14.63 -54.29
N PRO A 11 -10.29 -14.98 -53.10
CA PRO A 11 -11.56 -14.46 -52.59
C PRO A 11 -11.37 -13.33 -51.55
N GLN A 12 -12.23 -12.31 -51.67
CA GLN A 12 -12.52 -11.26 -50.67
C GLN A 12 -13.42 -11.78 -49.53
N PRO A 13 -13.73 -10.94 -48.52
CA PRO A 13 -15.05 -10.27 -48.57
C PRO A 13 -15.09 -8.79 -48.15
N ASP A 14 -15.86 -8.05 -48.96
CA ASP A 14 -16.97 -7.13 -48.67
C ASP A 14 -16.81 -5.80 -47.90
N ASN A 15 -16.98 -4.74 -48.68
CA ASN A 15 -17.33 -3.37 -48.33
C ASN A 15 -18.85 -3.17 -48.42
N TRP A 16 -19.45 -2.34 -47.57
CA TRP A 16 -20.62 -1.53 -47.98
C TRP A 16 -20.71 -0.23 -47.16
N SER A 17 -20.74 0.90 -47.87
CA SER A 17 -21.25 2.19 -47.41
C SER A 17 -22.65 2.41 -48.03
N PRO A 18 -23.52 3.25 -47.45
CA PRO A 18 -23.75 4.56 -48.07
C PRO A 18 -24.09 5.71 -47.07
N GLU A 19 -24.04 6.95 -47.58
CA GLU A 19 -24.23 8.25 -46.90
C GLU A 19 -25.67 8.83 -47.16
N PRO A 20 -26.08 10.06 -46.73
CA PRO A 20 -26.96 10.31 -45.55
C PRO A 20 -28.30 11.07 -45.85
N ARG A 21 -29.18 11.22 -44.82
CA ARG A 21 -30.05 12.41 -44.50
C ARG A 21 -30.95 12.18 -43.24
N PRO A 22 -31.54 13.23 -42.61
CA PRO A 22 -31.53 13.42 -41.15
C PRO A 22 -32.87 13.18 -40.44
N SER A 23 -32.84 12.89 -39.14
CA SER A 23 -34.00 13.12 -38.26
C SER A 23 -33.58 13.58 -36.86
N LYS A 24 -34.38 14.52 -36.34
CA LYS A 24 -34.22 15.24 -35.08
C LYS A 24 -34.56 14.34 -33.90
N GLY A 25 -33.75 14.34 -32.84
CA GLY A 25 -34.08 13.68 -31.58
C GLY A 25 -33.11 14.02 -30.46
N LYS A 26 -33.61 14.70 -29.43
CA LYS A 26 -32.92 15.26 -28.26
C LYS A 26 -31.97 14.27 -27.56
N GLY A 27 -30.67 14.58 -27.55
CA GLY A 27 -29.67 13.86 -26.75
C GLY A 27 -29.55 14.44 -25.34
N ARG A 28 -29.90 13.65 -24.32
CA ARG A 28 -29.40 13.83 -22.94
C ARG A 28 -27.99 13.22 -22.90
N ARG A 29 -26.97 14.05 -22.69
CA ARG A 29 -25.59 13.60 -22.44
C ARG A 29 -25.43 13.26 -20.95
N LEU A 30 -25.00 12.04 -20.67
CA LEU A 30 -24.38 11.64 -19.40
C LEU A 30 -22.99 12.30 -19.30
N PRO A 31 -22.58 12.88 -18.16
CA PRO A 31 -21.25 13.46 -18.03
C PRO A 31 -20.24 12.37 -17.67
N VAL A 32 -19.21 12.24 -18.51
CA VAL A 32 -17.93 11.62 -18.17
C VAL A 32 -17.14 12.64 -17.36
N VAL A 33 -16.81 12.31 -16.11
CA VAL A 33 -16.01 13.17 -15.21
C VAL A 33 -14.54 13.01 -15.59
N LEU A 34 -14.02 14.01 -16.29
CA LEU A 34 -12.59 14.26 -16.49
C LEU A 34 -12.13 15.19 -15.36
N THR A 35 -11.34 14.69 -14.41
CA THR A 35 -10.64 15.53 -13.43
C THR A 35 -9.38 16.11 -14.09
N SER A 36 -9.51 17.36 -14.55
CA SER A 36 -8.41 18.15 -15.07
C SER A 36 -7.70 18.89 -13.92
N TRP A 37 -6.40 18.68 -13.82
CA TRP A 37 -5.49 19.50 -13.02
C TRP A 37 -4.93 20.61 -13.92
N ALA A 38 -5.21 21.87 -13.60
CA ALA A 38 -4.49 23.03 -14.11
C ALA A 38 -4.47 24.12 -13.02
N PRO A 39 -3.30 24.71 -12.68
CA PRO A 39 -3.19 25.72 -11.63
C PRO A 39 -3.56 27.10 -12.18
N SER A 40 -4.38 27.86 -11.44
CA SER A 40 -4.73 29.25 -11.76
C SER A 40 -3.84 30.21 -10.98
N LEU A 41 -3.03 31.00 -11.69
CA LEU A 41 -2.32 32.17 -11.17
C LEU A 41 -3.24 33.41 -11.22
N LEU A 42 -3.61 33.92 -10.02
CA LEU A 42 -3.60 35.34 -9.56
C LEU A 42 -4.46 36.43 -10.29
N PRO A 43 -4.93 37.50 -9.59
CA PRO A 43 -4.04 38.51 -9.00
C PRO A 43 -4.38 39.07 -7.60
N PHE A 44 -3.32 39.71 -7.09
CA PHE A 44 -3.12 40.62 -5.96
C PHE A 44 -4.17 41.74 -5.79
N ILE A 45 -4.06 42.43 -4.62
CA ILE A 45 -4.80 43.61 -4.08
C ILE A 45 -5.84 43.10 -3.04
N THR A 46 -5.75 43.29 -1.72
CA THR A 46 -5.21 44.33 -0.82
C THR A 46 -5.07 43.72 0.58
N LEU A 47 -3.93 43.90 1.27
CA LEU A 47 -3.93 44.23 2.71
C LEU A 47 -2.53 44.74 3.13
N VAL A 48 -2.21 45.95 2.68
CA VAL A 48 -1.31 46.83 3.44
C VAL A 48 -2.16 47.39 4.58
N GLY A 49 -1.82 47.04 5.81
CA GLY A 49 -2.43 47.65 7.00
C GLY A 49 -2.67 46.67 8.13
N LEU A 50 -1.60 46.22 8.80
CA LEU A 50 -1.52 45.96 10.25
C LEU A 50 -0.18 45.29 10.61
N ILE A 51 0.93 45.92 10.23
CA ILE A 51 2.22 45.75 10.93
C ILE A 51 2.76 47.15 11.19
N ALA A 52 2.26 47.76 12.25
CA ALA A 52 2.84 48.94 12.86
C ALA A 52 2.34 49.03 14.31
N LEU A 53 2.80 48.11 15.17
CA LEU A 53 3.12 48.46 16.55
C LEU A 53 3.96 47.37 17.22
N ARG A 54 5.13 47.80 17.69
CA ARG A 54 5.94 47.25 18.80
C ARG A 54 6.91 46.10 18.51
N SER A 55 8.02 46.49 17.90
CA SER A 55 9.34 46.18 18.47
C SER A 55 9.68 47.24 19.54
N ALA A 56 9.70 46.81 20.81
CA ALA A 56 10.38 47.40 21.98
C ALA A 56 9.96 46.48 23.13
N ILE A 57 10.77 45.57 23.64
CA ILE A 57 11.88 45.85 24.57
C ILE A 57 12.82 44.64 24.55
N VAL A 58 14.12 44.89 24.37
CA VAL A 58 15.21 44.02 24.79
C VAL A 58 15.82 44.67 26.05
N GLY A 59 16.09 43.87 27.09
CA GLY A 59 16.88 44.34 28.23
C GLY A 59 17.03 43.37 29.41
N VAL A 60 18.12 42.58 29.36
CA VAL A 60 19.07 42.22 30.46
C VAL A 60 18.64 41.31 31.62
N ILE A 61 19.39 40.20 31.78
CA ILE A 61 20.13 39.63 32.96
C ILE A 61 20.51 38.18 32.55
N GLU A 62 21.69 37.91 31.99
CA GLU A 62 23.01 37.59 32.61
C GLU A 62 23.07 36.35 33.54
N ASP A 63 23.78 35.34 33.05
CA ASP A 63 24.83 34.48 33.63
C ASP A 63 24.68 33.75 34.98
N GLY A 64 24.99 32.45 34.95
CA GLY A 64 25.34 31.67 36.15
C GLY A 64 25.46 30.16 35.95
N ASN A 65 26.70 29.69 35.79
CA ASN A 65 27.22 28.35 36.15
C ASN A 65 27.00 27.16 35.20
N GLN A 66 27.97 27.01 34.29
CA GLN A 66 28.66 25.72 34.10
C GLN A 66 29.71 25.53 35.20
N ALA A 67 29.92 24.25 35.59
CA ALA A 67 30.97 23.69 36.46
C ALA A 67 30.53 23.32 37.90
N ALA A 68 29.95 22.12 38.06
CA ALA A 68 30.22 21.17 39.15
C ALA A 68 29.19 20.02 39.14
N ALA A 69 29.43 18.94 38.37
CA ALA A 69 28.76 17.65 38.59
C ALA A 69 29.47 16.51 37.84
N ALA A 70 30.78 16.36 38.04
CA ALA A 70 31.54 15.21 37.58
C ALA A 70 32.33 14.64 38.76
N SER A 71 31.63 13.95 39.68
CA SER A 71 32.21 12.99 40.66
C SER A 71 31.17 12.57 41.70
N SER A 72 30.13 11.82 41.30
CA SER A 72 29.31 11.05 42.27
C SER A 72 28.45 9.93 41.65
N ALA A 73 28.59 9.62 40.35
CA ALA A 73 27.67 8.73 39.65
C ALA A 73 28.08 7.23 39.58
N SER A 74 29.01 6.76 40.42
CA SER A 74 29.55 5.38 40.27
C SER A 74 29.26 4.42 41.44
N ALA A 75 28.38 4.76 42.39
CA ALA A 75 28.09 3.89 43.54
C ALA A 75 26.60 3.61 43.82
N VAL A 76 25.67 4.11 42.98
CA VAL A 76 24.21 3.95 43.19
C VAL A 76 23.56 2.96 42.20
N THR A 77 24.31 2.47 41.21
CA THR A 77 23.76 1.65 40.10
C THR A 77 23.76 0.13 40.34
N THR A 78 24.38 -0.39 41.39
CA THR A 78 24.43 -1.85 41.64
C THR A 78 23.41 -2.37 42.65
N ALA A 79 22.74 -1.50 43.41
CA ALA A 79 21.72 -1.91 44.39
C ALA A 79 20.30 -2.06 43.78
N ASN A 80 20.00 -1.36 42.67
CA ASN A 80 18.65 -1.37 42.07
C ASN A 80 18.40 -2.55 41.11
N ALA A 81 19.44 -3.16 40.53
CA ALA A 81 19.26 -4.26 39.58
C ALA A 81 18.75 -5.56 40.24
N ALA A 82 19.20 -5.85 41.46
CA ALA A 82 18.77 -7.07 42.18
C ALA A 82 17.33 -6.98 42.69
N GLN A 83 16.87 -5.79 43.10
CA GLN A 83 15.49 -5.55 43.52
C GLN A 83 14.50 -5.60 42.33
N GLN A 84 14.93 -5.15 41.15
CA GLN A 84 14.10 -5.16 39.95
C GLN A 84 13.94 -6.59 39.38
N GLN A 85 14.97 -7.43 39.48
CA GLN A 85 14.90 -8.85 39.07
C GLN A 85 13.94 -9.67 39.97
N GLN A 86 13.92 -9.40 41.28
CA GLN A 86 13.02 -10.08 42.22
C GLN A 86 11.55 -9.64 42.05
N ALA A 87 11.29 -8.39 41.68
CA ALA A 87 9.94 -7.91 41.37
C ALA A 87 9.36 -8.55 40.09
N ILE A 88 10.20 -8.76 39.06
CA ILE A 88 9.80 -9.42 37.81
C ILE A 88 9.52 -10.92 38.03
N ALA A 89 10.32 -11.60 38.86
CA ALA A 89 10.09 -13.00 39.21
C ALA A 89 8.82 -13.21 40.06
N ALA A 90 8.50 -12.28 40.96
CA ALA A 90 7.26 -12.30 41.73
C ALA A 90 6.01 -12.02 40.88
N ALA A 91 6.11 -11.18 39.84
CA ALA A 91 5.04 -10.93 38.88
C ALA A 91 4.79 -12.12 37.93
N ALA A 92 5.84 -12.86 37.54
CA ALA A 92 5.72 -14.05 36.69
C ALA A 92 5.06 -15.25 37.41
N ALA A 93 5.14 -15.31 38.74
CA ALA A 93 4.53 -16.37 39.55
C ALA A 93 3.03 -16.13 39.86
N ALA A 94 2.47 -14.98 39.47
CA ALA A 94 1.10 -14.57 39.77
C ALA A 94 0.16 -14.55 38.53
N LEU A 95 0.52 -15.25 37.44
CA LEU A 95 -0.38 -15.41 36.30
C LEU A 95 -1.44 -16.48 36.59
N PRO A 96 -2.74 -16.14 36.59
CA PRO A 96 -3.79 -17.15 36.73
C PRO A 96 -3.77 -18.08 35.51
N PRO A 97 -4.22 -19.34 35.65
CA PRO A 97 -4.29 -20.27 34.53
C PRO A 97 -5.17 -19.67 33.42
N ARG A 98 -4.76 -19.85 32.15
CA ARG A 98 -5.56 -19.47 30.96
C ARG A 98 -7.00 -19.94 31.16
N GLN A 99 -7.90 -19.00 31.40
CA GLN A 99 -9.32 -19.30 31.53
C GLN A 99 -9.81 -19.86 30.20
N LYS A 100 -10.63 -20.92 30.27
CA LYS A 100 -11.40 -21.35 29.09
C LYS A 100 -12.21 -20.15 28.59
N PRO A 101 -12.33 -19.93 27.27
CA PRO A 101 -13.08 -18.80 26.75
C PRO A 101 -14.49 -18.84 27.35
N ALA A 102 -14.84 -17.79 28.09
CA ALA A 102 -16.20 -17.61 28.54
C ALA A 102 -17.06 -17.46 27.28
N LYS A 103 -18.06 -18.32 27.11
CA LYS A 103 -19.11 -18.07 26.12
C LYS A 103 -19.83 -16.80 26.57
N HIS A 104 -19.57 -15.67 25.90
CA HIS A 104 -20.20 -14.40 26.24
C HIS A 104 -21.72 -14.41 26.01
N CYS A 105 -22.21 -15.29 25.14
CA CYS A 105 -23.63 -15.62 25.05
C CYS A 105 -23.86 -17.07 25.48
N SER A 106 -24.55 -17.26 26.61
CA SER A 106 -25.21 -18.53 26.87
C SER A 106 -26.31 -18.72 25.83
N ASP A 107 -26.42 -19.92 25.27
CA ASP A 107 -27.43 -20.36 24.30
C ASP A 107 -28.85 -20.39 24.93
N THR A 108 -29.29 -19.24 25.43
CA THR A 108 -30.55 -19.02 26.11
C THR A 108 -31.30 -17.98 25.32
N CYS A 109 -32.01 -18.44 24.28
CA CYS A 109 -32.88 -17.64 23.40
C CYS A 109 -33.65 -16.59 24.22
N PHE A 110 -33.24 -15.33 24.11
CA PHE A 110 -33.91 -14.17 24.71
C PHE A 110 -33.86 -12.98 23.74
N LYS A 111 -34.55 -13.13 22.60
CA LYS A 111 -35.44 -12.12 22.00
C LYS A 111 -35.91 -12.57 20.61
N ALA A 112 -37.22 -12.75 20.49
CA ALA A 112 -38.01 -12.24 19.37
C ALA A 112 -39.44 -11.96 19.88
N ASN A 113 -39.97 -10.78 19.58
CA ASN A 113 -41.26 -10.25 20.06
C ASN A 113 -42.48 -11.00 19.46
N ASP A 114 -42.27 -12.15 18.83
CA ASP A 114 -43.23 -12.97 18.07
C ASP A 114 -43.18 -14.47 18.44
N GLY A 115 -42.29 -14.89 19.35
CA GLY A 115 -42.28 -16.25 19.92
C GLY A 115 -41.55 -17.33 19.11
N VAL A 116 -40.69 -16.98 18.16
CA VAL A 116 -39.89 -17.93 17.35
C VAL A 116 -38.40 -17.53 17.36
N CYS A 117 -37.46 -18.46 17.57
CA CYS A 117 -36.01 -18.16 17.49
C CYS A 117 -35.57 -18.15 16.00
N ASP A 118 -34.53 -17.37 15.64
CA ASP A 118 -34.14 -17.07 14.24
C ASP A 118 -33.85 -18.29 13.35
N GLU A 119 -33.46 -19.42 13.93
CA GLU A 119 -33.24 -20.69 13.21
C GLU A 119 -34.52 -21.56 13.07
N GLY A 120 -35.69 -20.96 13.24
CA GLY A 120 -37.01 -21.57 13.00
C GLY A 120 -37.52 -22.49 14.12
N ARG A 121 -36.85 -22.54 15.28
CA ARG A 121 -37.27 -23.36 16.43
C ARG A 121 -38.26 -22.59 17.33
N PRO A 122 -39.41 -23.17 17.72
CA PRO A 122 -40.31 -22.55 18.69
C PRO A 122 -39.69 -22.51 20.09
N ALA A 123 -40.00 -21.47 20.87
CA ALA A 123 -39.49 -21.32 22.23
C ALA A 123 -39.82 -22.55 23.10
N SER A 124 -38.81 -23.15 23.72
CA SER A 124 -39.01 -24.30 24.60
C SER A 124 -39.77 -23.85 25.86
N LYS A 125 -41.03 -24.29 26.01
CA LYS A 125 -41.71 -24.16 27.30
C LYS A 125 -40.98 -25.00 28.36
N PRO A 126 -40.89 -24.50 29.61
CA PRO A 126 -40.22 -25.24 30.68
C PRO A 126 -40.98 -26.54 30.95
N ALA A 127 -40.21 -27.60 31.22
CA ALA A 127 -40.72 -28.95 31.41
C ALA A 127 -41.76 -29.03 32.54
N GLN A 128 -42.96 -29.54 32.24
CA GLN A 128 -43.82 -30.21 33.22
C GLN A 128 -44.80 -31.20 32.55
N ALA A 129 -44.66 -32.47 32.96
CA ALA A 129 -45.64 -33.55 33.14
C ALA A 129 -46.81 -33.76 32.15
N GLY A 130 -46.80 -34.95 31.51
CA GLY A 130 -47.94 -35.88 31.45
C GLY A 130 -48.97 -35.74 30.31
N GLY A 131 -49.24 -36.87 29.63
CA GLY A 131 -50.58 -37.14 29.06
C GLY A 131 -50.68 -37.27 27.54
N ALA A 132 -51.34 -38.35 27.11
CA ALA A 132 -51.51 -38.87 25.75
C ALA A 132 -52.39 -38.04 24.78
N ALA A 133 -52.30 -38.47 23.51
CA ALA A 133 -53.28 -38.45 22.40
C ALA A 133 -52.87 -37.55 21.21
N ALA A 134 -52.47 -38.15 20.08
CA ALA A 134 -53.30 -38.46 18.89
C ALA A 134 -53.36 -37.26 17.90
N ALA A 135 -53.35 -37.36 16.58
CA ALA A 135 -53.22 -38.41 15.58
C ALA A 135 -53.03 -37.72 14.20
N ALA A 136 -52.87 -38.51 13.14
CA ALA A 136 -52.92 -38.18 11.70
C ALA A 136 -51.61 -37.63 11.08
N ALA A 137 -50.71 -38.42 10.51
CA ALA A 137 -50.78 -39.41 9.40
C ALA A 137 -50.69 -38.81 7.99
N ALA A 138 -49.62 -39.25 7.31
CA ALA A 138 -49.47 -39.46 5.87
C ALA A 138 -49.32 -38.20 4.98
N ALA A 139 -48.48 -38.19 3.94
CA ALA A 139 -48.11 -39.31 3.08
C ALA A 139 -46.77 -39.09 2.35
N HIS A 140 -46.06 -40.21 2.21
CA HIS A 140 -45.28 -40.68 1.05
C HIS A 140 -43.95 -40.00 0.72
N ARG A 141 -42.80 -40.68 0.95
CA ARG A 141 -42.21 -41.79 0.15
C ARG A 141 -41.91 -41.31 -1.28
N ARG A 142 -40.68 -41.36 -1.78
CA ARG A 142 -39.79 -42.53 -1.91
C ARG A 142 -38.44 -42.01 -2.46
N SER A 143 -37.28 -42.36 -1.88
CA SER A 143 -36.36 -43.44 -2.31
C SER A 143 -35.52 -43.05 -3.56
N LEU A 144 -34.20 -43.22 -3.67
CA LEU A 144 -33.21 -44.16 -3.11
C LEU A 144 -31.85 -43.42 -3.01
N GLN A 145 -30.96 -43.64 -2.01
CA GLN A 145 -30.08 -44.81 -1.79
C GLN A 145 -29.23 -45.12 -3.05
N THR A 146 -27.89 -45.14 -3.05
CA THR A 146 -26.93 -45.88 -2.19
C THR A 146 -25.49 -45.40 -2.48
N LEU A 147 -24.67 -45.15 -1.44
CA LEU A 147 -23.50 -45.94 -0.98
C LEU A 147 -22.29 -45.87 -1.94
N THR A 148 -21.02 -45.73 -1.56
CA THR A 148 -20.23 -45.70 -0.32
C THR A 148 -18.80 -45.33 -0.78
N THR A 149 -17.98 -44.65 0.01
CA THR A 149 -16.96 -45.33 0.83
C THR A 149 -16.34 -44.33 1.81
N GLU A 150 -16.22 -44.79 3.04
CA GLU A 150 -15.68 -44.08 4.20
C GLU A 150 -14.15 -44.03 4.16
N GLY A 151 -13.59 -42.89 4.57
CA GLY A 151 -12.23 -42.75 5.07
C GLY A 151 -12.27 -41.85 6.30
N HIS A 152 -12.04 -42.43 7.47
CA HIS A 152 -12.00 -41.74 8.77
C HIS A 152 -10.85 -40.71 8.83
N HIS A 153 -11.19 -39.44 9.04
CA HIS A 153 -10.34 -38.49 9.76
C HIS A 153 -11.21 -37.75 10.79
N SER A 154 -11.11 -38.22 12.05
CA SER A 154 -11.65 -37.54 13.22
C SER A 154 -10.75 -36.35 13.56
N GLY A 155 -11.20 -35.13 13.26
CA GLY A 155 -10.43 -33.93 13.60
C GLY A 155 -10.96 -32.61 13.06
N GLN A 156 -12.27 -32.40 12.95
CA GLN A 156 -12.84 -31.09 12.64
C GLN A 156 -14.19 -30.93 13.34
N ARG A 157 -14.18 -30.30 14.51
CA ARG A 157 -15.37 -29.69 15.12
C ARG A 157 -14.95 -28.40 15.80
N GLN A 158 -14.70 -27.37 15.00
CA GLN A 158 -14.73 -25.97 15.42
C GLN A 158 -14.98 -25.11 14.18
N GLY A 159 -15.99 -24.25 14.25
CA GLY A 159 -16.43 -23.37 13.16
C GLY A 159 -17.82 -23.71 12.64
N ARG A 160 -18.87 -23.50 13.45
CA ARG A 160 -20.19 -23.26 12.85
C ARG A 160 -20.19 -21.85 12.27
N ARG A 161 -20.38 -21.78 10.95
CA ARG A 161 -20.24 -20.58 10.10
C ARG A 161 -21.43 -19.64 10.25
N LEU A 162 -21.15 -18.34 10.13
CA LEU A 162 -22.06 -17.29 9.65
C LEU A 162 -22.51 -17.59 8.20
N GLN A 163 -23.29 -18.65 8.00
CA GLN A 163 -23.60 -19.20 6.67
C GLN A 163 -24.96 -18.77 6.08
N GLU A 164 -25.70 -17.85 6.70
CA GLU A 164 -27.00 -17.38 6.18
C GLU A 164 -26.95 -16.10 5.33
N PHE A 165 -25.76 -15.68 4.90
CA PHE A 165 -25.58 -14.63 3.87
C PHE A 165 -25.02 -15.19 2.55
N GLU A 166 -25.34 -16.44 2.22
CA GLU A 166 -25.02 -17.02 0.92
C GLU A 166 -25.96 -16.45 -0.16
N GLY A 167 -25.46 -15.43 -0.84
CA GLY A 167 -25.99 -14.99 -2.12
C GLY A 167 -26.23 -13.48 -2.24
N GLN A 168 -25.18 -12.65 -2.15
CA GLN A 168 -24.94 -11.51 -3.05
C GLN A 168 -23.48 -11.03 -2.95
N GLU A 169 -22.97 -10.54 -4.08
CA GLU A 169 -21.79 -9.66 -4.24
C GLU A 169 -21.89 -8.33 -3.45
N ALA A 170 -22.81 -8.22 -2.49
CA ALA A 170 -23.20 -6.96 -1.86
C ALA A 170 -22.34 -6.63 -0.63
N VAL A 171 -22.08 -5.33 -0.47
CA VAL A 171 -21.60 -4.73 0.77
C VAL A 171 -22.75 -4.69 1.77
N SER A 172 -22.53 -5.17 2.98
CA SER A 172 -23.56 -5.23 4.03
C SER A 172 -23.21 -4.32 5.21
N PRO A 173 -24.17 -3.71 5.91
CA PRO A 173 -23.89 -2.99 7.15
C PRO A 173 -23.20 -3.91 8.16
N LEU A 174 -22.10 -3.45 8.75
CA LEU A 174 -21.40 -4.20 9.79
C LEU A 174 -22.08 -3.90 11.13
N GLN A 175 -22.89 -4.84 11.61
CA GLN A 175 -23.58 -4.73 12.91
C GLN A 175 -22.89 -5.52 14.02
N CYS A 176 -22.28 -6.65 13.67
CA CYS A 176 -21.65 -7.59 14.60
C CYS A 176 -20.39 -7.01 15.22
N ASP A 177 -20.35 -6.95 16.55
CA ASP A 177 -19.18 -6.61 17.34
C ASP A 177 -18.58 -7.85 18.02
N LEU A 178 -18.67 -8.99 17.32
CA LEU A 178 -18.16 -10.29 17.77
C LEU A 178 -18.86 -10.78 19.05
N GLY A 179 -20.15 -10.49 19.20
CA GLY A 179 -21.02 -11.09 20.21
C GLY A 179 -20.78 -10.56 21.62
N THR A 180 -20.32 -9.32 21.76
CA THR A 180 -19.92 -8.72 23.05
C THR A 180 -21.09 -8.43 23.98
N ASP A 181 -22.29 -8.21 23.45
CA ASP A 181 -23.48 -7.83 24.24
C ASP A 181 -24.75 -8.65 23.91
N CYS A 182 -24.62 -9.69 23.08
CA CYS A 182 -25.69 -10.52 22.54
C CYS A 182 -26.82 -9.76 21.81
N ALA A 183 -26.72 -8.44 21.68
CA ALA A 183 -27.69 -7.58 21.01
C ALA A 183 -27.27 -7.25 19.56
N ASP A 184 -26.03 -7.57 19.20
CA ASP A 184 -25.41 -7.32 17.90
C ASP A 184 -25.61 -8.46 16.89
N CYS A 185 -24.92 -9.59 17.06
CA CYS A 185 -24.92 -10.75 16.15
C CYS A 185 -25.18 -12.08 16.88
N GLY A 186 -25.56 -12.02 18.15
CA GLY A 186 -25.83 -13.22 18.96
C GLY A 186 -24.55 -13.95 19.36
N ALA A 187 -24.63 -15.27 19.51
CA ALA A 187 -23.51 -16.07 20.02
C ALA A 187 -22.34 -16.12 19.04
N TRP A 188 -21.21 -15.51 19.43
CA TRP A 188 -19.95 -15.56 18.70
C TRP A 188 -19.09 -16.74 19.16
N GLU A 189 -18.69 -17.60 18.22
CA GLU A 189 -17.74 -18.69 18.44
C GLU A 189 -16.31 -18.22 18.11
N GLY A 190 -15.72 -17.40 18.98
CA GLY A 190 -14.34 -16.93 18.83
C GLY A 190 -13.87 -16.13 20.04
N THR A 191 -12.61 -15.69 20.01
CA THR A 191 -12.11 -14.71 20.98
C THR A 191 -12.62 -13.33 20.61
N VAL A 192 -13.07 -12.55 21.59
CA VAL A 192 -13.28 -11.11 21.41
C VAL A 192 -11.90 -10.45 21.54
N PRO A 193 -11.49 -9.58 20.60
CA PRO A 193 -10.26 -8.82 20.74
C PRO A 193 -10.28 -7.99 22.02
N GLU A 194 -9.21 -8.09 22.81
CA GLU A 194 -9.02 -7.27 24.00
C GLU A 194 -8.59 -5.83 23.62
N GLY A 195 -8.62 -4.90 24.59
CA GLY A 195 -8.10 -3.54 24.38
C GLY A 195 -9.10 -2.51 23.80
N TRP A 196 -10.37 -2.89 23.61
CA TRP A 196 -11.43 -2.01 23.11
C TRP A 196 -12.31 -1.35 24.18
N GLY A 197 -12.20 -1.76 25.46
CA GLY A 197 -12.85 -1.12 26.61
C GLY A 197 -13.86 -2.01 27.36
N GLY A 198 -14.42 -1.51 28.47
CA GLY A 198 -15.20 -2.30 29.44
C GLY A 198 -16.65 -2.67 29.06
N GLY A 199 -17.03 -2.60 27.79
CA GLY A 199 -18.41 -2.92 27.38
C GLY A 199 -18.68 -3.02 25.88
N GLY A 200 -17.66 -3.09 25.02
CA GLY A 200 -17.83 -3.19 23.57
C GLY A 200 -16.53 -3.60 22.88
N GLY A 201 -16.66 -4.27 21.74
CA GLY A 201 -15.57 -4.63 20.85
C GLY A 201 -15.20 -3.48 19.89
N PRO A 202 -14.41 -3.78 18.84
CA PRO A 202 -13.90 -2.77 17.91
C PRO A 202 -15.00 -1.99 17.18
N VAL A 203 -16.16 -2.60 16.91
CA VAL A 203 -17.27 -1.97 16.19
C VAL A 203 -17.99 -0.97 17.09
N ALA A 204 -18.33 -1.34 18.33
CA ALA A 204 -18.92 -0.40 19.28
C ALA A 204 -17.96 0.78 19.54
N TRP A 205 -16.67 0.49 19.69
CA TRP A 205 -15.66 1.52 19.93
C TRP A 205 -15.53 2.51 18.75
N ILE A 206 -15.42 2.04 17.50
CA ILE A 206 -15.36 2.95 16.35
C ILE A 206 -16.62 3.82 16.28
N ARG A 207 -17.81 3.23 16.51
CA ARG A 207 -19.08 3.96 16.46
C ARG A 207 -19.15 5.04 17.53
N SER A 208 -18.69 4.75 18.74
CA SER A 208 -18.69 5.72 19.85
C SER A 208 -17.71 6.86 19.63
N GLU A 209 -16.47 6.57 19.21
CA GLU A 209 -15.41 7.58 19.08
C GLU A 209 -15.47 8.38 17.77
N HIS A 210 -15.97 7.76 16.70
CA HIS A 210 -15.86 8.32 15.36
C HIS A 210 -17.19 8.54 14.66
N ASN A 211 -18.32 8.12 15.25
CA ASN A 211 -19.65 8.21 14.64
C ASN A 211 -19.66 7.65 13.19
N ALA A 212 -18.90 6.57 12.96
CA ALA A 212 -18.67 6.06 11.62
C ALA A 212 -19.74 5.03 11.21
N SER A 213 -20.17 5.10 9.96
CA SER A 213 -20.91 4.00 9.32
C SER A 213 -19.92 2.91 8.90
N LEU A 214 -20.20 1.69 9.33
CA LEU A 214 -19.33 0.53 9.08
C LEU A 214 -20.04 -0.50 8.22
N TYR A 215 -19.27 -1.14 7.37
CA TYR A 215 -19.73 -2.15 6.43
C TYR A 215 -18.78 -3.33 6.42
N VAL A 216 -19.27 -4.45 5.91
CA VAL A 216 -18.50 -5.65 5.65
C VAL A 216 -18.63 -6.01 4.18
N ARG A 217 -17.51 -6.42 3.58
CA ARG A 217 -17.45 -6.89 2.20
C ARG A 217 -16.68 -8.19 2.13
N ARG A 218 -17.27 -9.19 1.47
CA ARG A 218 -16.54 -10.41 1.09
C ARG A 218 -15.50 -10.07 0.02
N THR A 219 -14.24 -10.43 0.26
CA THR A 219 -13.16 -10.14 -0.68
C THR A 219 -13.19 -11.05 -1.90
N ASP A 220 -12.77 -10.51 -3.05
CA ASP A 220 -12.60 -11.23 -4.30
C ASP A 220 -11.12 -11.64 -4.45
N THR A 221 -10.69 -12.55 -3.58
CA THR A 221 -9.31 -13.06 -3.48
C THR A 221 -9.32 -14.59 -3.47
N PRO A 222 -8.23 -15.27 -3.88
CA PRO A 222 -8.19 -16.74 -3.93
C PRO A 222 -8.58 -17.39 -2.59
N LYS A 223 -8.16 -16.76 -1.49
CA LYS A 223 -8.65 -17.04 -0.14
C LYS A 223 -9.51 -15.87 0.32
N SER A 224 -10.81 -15.98 0.07
CA SER A 224 -11.81 -14.95 0.36
C SER A 224 -12.13 -14.87 1.86
N PHE A 225 -12.34 -13.65 2.37
CA PHE A 225 -12.73 -13.39 3.75
C PHE A 225 -13.66 -12.19 3.87
N LEU A 226 -14.13 -11.89 5.09
CA LEU A 226 -14.94 -10.72 5.38
C LEU A 226 -14.06 -9.55 5.82
N ALA A 227 -13.93 -8.54 4.97
CA ALA A 227 -13.21 -7.31 5.26
C ALA A 227 -14.16 -6.26 5.86
N ALA A 228 -13.81 -5.70 7.02
CA ALA A 228 -14.48 -4.54 7.58
C ALA A 228 -13.99 -3.27 6.89
N ILE A 229 -14.92 -2.40 6.50
CA ILE A 229 -14.66 -1.13 5.83
C ILE A 229 -15.56 -0.03 6.39
N THR A 230 -15.24 1.23 6.09
CA THR A 230 -16.13 2.36 6.41
C THR A 230 -16.98 2.76 5.20
N TYR A 231 -17.71 3.87 5.32
CA TYR A 231 -18.44 4.46 4.21
C TYR A 231 -17.48 4.88 3.09
N HIS A 232 -17.66 4.33 1.90
CA HIS A 232 -16.75 4.52 0.75
C HIS A 232 -16.53 5.98 0.31
N LYS A 233 -17.40 6.93 0.69
CA LYS A 233 -17.14 8.36 0.43
C LYS A 233 -16.38 9.05 1.56
N ALA A 234 -16.42 8.50 2.76
CA ALA A 234 -15.58 8.96 3.86
C ALA A 234 -14.13 8.51 3.70
N ASP A 235 -13.92 7.40 2.97
CA ASP A 235 -12.62 6.90 2.55
C ASP A 235 -12.70 6.47 1.07
N PRO A 236 -12.39 7.39 0.12
CA PRO A 236 -12.41 7.13 -1.31
C PRO A 236 -11.23 6.29 -1.82
N ASP A 237 -10.49 5.65 -0.91
CA ASP A 237 -9.36 4.77 -1.18
C ASP A 237 -9.70 3.32 -0.78
N VAL A 238 -9.18 2.83 0.35
CA VAL A 238 -9.30 1.42 0.79
C VAL A 238 -10.76 0.97 0.84
N SER A 239 -11.63 1.75 1.49
CA SER A 239 -13.04 1.42 1.61
C SER A 239 -13.76 1.45 0.26
N ALA A 240 -13.48 2.42 -0.60
CA ALA A 240 -14.09 2.49 -1.93
C ALA A 240 -13.66 1.33 -2.82
N MET A 241 -12.38 0.96 -2.78
CA MET A 241 -11.84 -0.16 -3.53
C MET A 241 -12.49 -1.48 -3.13
N LEU A 242 -12.52 -1.77 -1.84
CA LEU A 242 -13.18 -2.96 -1.34
C LEU A 242 -14.69 -2.91 -1.62
N HIS A 243 -15.35 -1.77 -1.39
CA HIS A 243 -16.78 -1.61 -1.63
C HIS A 243 -17.16 -1.93 -3.09
N HIS A 244 -16.42 -1.41 -4.07
CA HIS A 244 -16.76 -1.56 -5.48
C HIS A 244 -16.25 -2.85 -6.11
N TYR A 245 -15.08 -3.33 -5.68
CA TYR A 245 -14.38 -4.41 -6.37
C TYR A 245 -14.15 -5.65 -5.51
N GLY A 246 -14.22 -5.53 -4.18
CA GLY A 246 -13.89 -6.62 -3.27
C GLY A 246 -12.39 -6.95 -3.21
N ALA A 247 -11.54 -6.21 -3.92
CA ALA A 247 -10.10 -6.42 -3.95
C ALA A 247 -9.34 -5.10 -4.00
N MET A 248 -8.16 -5.09 -3.38
CA MET A 248 -7.15 -4.06 -3.54
C MET A 248 -6.16 -4.49 -4.63
N GLU A 249 -5.34 -3.56 -5.14
CA GLU A 249 -4.10 -3.80 -5.91
C GLU A 249 -3.90 -5.22 -6.49
N GLY A 250 -4.55 -5.50 -7.62
CA GLY A 250 -4.62 -6.86 -8.18
C GLY A 250 -3.24 -7.51 -8.43
N GLY A 251 -2.23 -6.75 -8.86
CA GLY A 251 -0.89 -7.30 -9.10
C GLY A 251 -0.13 -7.63 -7.81
N ILE A 252 -0.28 -6.81 -6.78
CA ILE A 252 0.32 -7.04 -5.45
C ILE A 252 -0.26 -8.33 -4.86
N ASN A 253 -1.58 -8.52 -4.97
CA ASN A 253 -2.22 -9.76 -4.54
C ASN A 253 -1.75 -10.99 -5.31
N ARG A 254 -1.50 -10.87 -6.62
CA ARG A 254 -0.95 -11.98 -7.40
C ARG A 254 0.44 -12.38 -6.90
N ILE A 255 1.33 -11.41 -6.66
CA ILE A 255 2.66 -11.71 -6.11
C ILE A 255 2.54 -12.37 -4.73
N LEU A 256 1.69 -11.83 -3.85
CA LEU A 256 1.45 -12.40 -2.53
C LEU A 256 0.96 -13.85 -2.62
N HIS A 257 -0.02 -14.14 -3.48
CA HIS A 257 -0.49 -15.51 -3.71
C HIS A 257 0.66 -16.44 -4.12
N HIS A 258 1.43 -16.08 -5.16
CA HIS A 258 2.53 -16.91 -5.65
C HIS A 258 3.68 -17.09 -4.64
N VAL A 259 3.92 -16.09 -3.79
CA VAL A 259 4.96 -16.17 -2.75
C VAL A 259 4.51 -17.04 -1.57
N LEU A 260 3.23 -17.00 -1.18
CA LEU A 260 2.74 -17.65 0.04
C LEU A 260 2.13 -19.04 -0.19
N ASP A 261 1.59 -19.32 -1.37
CA ASP A 261 0.86 -20.57 -1.63
C ASP A 261 1.77 -21.80 -1.46
N GLY A 262 1.35 -22.72 -0.58
CA GLY A 262 2.12 -23.89 -0.18
C GLY A 262 3.49 -23.59 0.48
N GLN A 263 3.75 -22.35 0.93
CA GLN A 263 5.02 -22.00 1.57
C GLN A 263 4.92 -21.80 3.09
N CYS A 264 3.72 -21.59 3.61
CA CYS A 264 3.50 -21.16 4.99
C CYS A 264 3.13 -22.26 5.98
N GLU A 265 2.65 -23.41 5.51
CA GLU A 265 2.13 -24.45 6.40
C GLU A 265 3.22 -25.25 7.13
N ALA A 266 2.96 -25.52 8.41
CA ALA A 266 3.90 -26.16 9.33
C ALA A 266 4.21 -27.63 8.97
N ALA A 267 3.23 -28.37 8.43
CA ALA A 267 3.37 -29.80 8.18
C ALA A 267 4.48 -30.13 7.17
N GLU A 268 4.65 -29.28 6.16
CA GLU A 268 5.69 -29.43 5.13
C GLU A 268 7.06 -28.92 5.59
N ARG A 269 7.12 -28.24 6.73
CA ARG A 269 8.30 -27.53 7.27
C ARG A 269 8.74 -28.07 8.64
N GLY A 270 8.48 -29.35 8.93
CA GLY A 270 8.90 -29.98 10.18
C GLY A 270 8.24 -29.37 11.44
N GLY A 271 7.03 -28.84 11.30
CA GLY A 271 6.25 -28.23 12.38
C GLY A 271 6.38 -26.71 12.53
N ARG A 272 7.14 -26.04 11.66
CA ARG A 272 7.42 -24.59 11.70
C ARG A 272 6.69 -23.82 10.60
N ARG A 273 5.99 -22.73 10.92
CA ARG A 273 5.31 -21.90 9.90
C ARG A 273 6.30 -20.95 9.23
N ALA A 274 5.96 -20.42 8.06
CA ALA A 274 6.67 -19.24 7.56
C ALA A 274 6.07 -17.96 8.18
N ALA A 275 6.91 -16.93 8.34
CA ALA A 275 6.51 -15.64 8.88
C ALA A 275 6.29 -14.60 7.78
N VAL A 276 5.31 -13.71 7.99
CA VAL A 276 5.05 -12.52 7.18
C VAL A 276 5.00 -11.30 8.09
N LEU A 277 5.63 -10.21 7.68
CA LEU A 277 5.40 -8.89 8.28
C LEU A 277 4.51 -8.06 7.35
N ASP A 278 3.45 -7.48 7.90
CA ASP A 278 2.62 -6.48 7.21
C ASP A 278 2.87 -5.12 7.85
N VAL A 279 3.65 -4.27 7.18
CA VAL A 279 4.05 -2.93 7.65
C VAL A 279 3.15 -1.91 6.99
N GLY A 280 2.37 -1.18 7.80
CA GLY A 280 1.24 -0.39 7.29
C GLY A 280 0.05 -1.31 7.00
N ALA A 281 -0.36 -2.08 8.01
CA ALA A 281 -1.39 -3.09 7.85
C ALA A 281 -2.79 -2.48 7.59
N SER A 282 -3.00 -1.21 7.94
CA SER A 282 -4.25 -0.47 7.69
C SER A 282 -5.45 -1.29 8.16
N PHE A 283 -6.41 -1.61 7.29
CA PHE A 283 -7.62 -2.35 7.66
C PHE A 283 -7.41 -3.88 7.70
N GLY A 284 -6.16 -4.34 7.59
CA GLY A 284 -5.78 -5.75 7.74
C GLY A 284 -5.98 -6.60 6.48
N TYR A 285 -6.15 -5.99 5.30
CA TYR A 285 -6.41 -6.74 4.06
C TYR A 285 -5.29 -7.74 3.72
N TYR A 286 -4.03 -7.30 3.74
CA TYR A 286 -2.88 -8.19 3.48
C TYR A 286 -2.55 -9.09 4.67
N THR A 287 -2.70 -8.58 5.89
CA THR A 287 -2.58 -9.35 7.14
C THR A 287 -3.46 -10.60 7.13
N VAL A 288 -4.77 -10.46 6.88
CA VAL A 288 -5.71 -11.59 6.91
C VAL A 288 -5.45 -12.54 5.74
N GLN A 289 -5.14 -12.02 4.55
CA GLN A 289 -4.78 -12.87 3.42
C GLN A 289 -3.58 -13.76 3.72
N ALA A 290 -2.48 -13.19 4.23
CA ALA A 290 -1.29 -13.95 4.60
C ALA A 290 -1.61 -15.04 5.65
N ALA A 291 -2.40 -14.69 6.67
CA ALA A 291 -2.82 -15.65 7.68
C ALA A 291 -3.69 -16.79 7.12
N LEU A 292 -4.53 -16.53 6.11
CA LEU A 292 -5.32 -17.57 5.43
C LEU A 292 -4.48 -18.54 4.58
N TYR A 293 -3.28 -18.14 4.13
CA TYR A 293 -2.27 -19.06 3.60
C TYR A 293 -1.58 -19.90 4.70
N GLY A 294 -1.95 -19.70 5.96
CA GLY A 294 -1.41 -20.43 7.10
C GLY A 294 -0.11 -19.81 7.65
N CYS A 295 0.26 -18.61 7.20
CA CYS A 295 1.47 -17.94 7.66
C CYS A 295 1.30 -17.43 9.10
N ARG A 296 2.40 -17.33 9.82
CA ARG A 296 2.46 -16.55 11.05
C ARG A 296 2.66 -15.09 10.68
N VAL A 297 1.84 -14.18 11.20
CA VAL A 297 1.84 -12.77 10.77
C VAL A 297 2.09 -11.84 11.96
N VAL A 298 2.93 -10.83 11.74
CA VAL A 298 2.99 -9.63 12.59
C VAL A 298 2.57 -8.43 11.76
N ALA A 299 1.53 -7.73 12.21
CA ALA A 299 0.95 -6.57 11.56
C ALA A 299 1.29 -5.30 12.34
N PHE A 300 1.98 -4.34 11.72
CA PHE A 300 2.27 -3.04 12.31
C PHE A 300 1.21 -2.03 11.86
N GLU A 301 0.42 -1.54 12.82
CA GLU A 301 -0.59 -0.51 12.58
C GLU A 301 -0.77 0.36 13.85
N PRO A 302 -0.17 1.56 13.90
CA PRO A 302 -0.27 2.41 15.08
C PRO A 302 -1.63 3.15 15.19
N VAL A 303 -2.37 3.31 14.09
CA VAL A 303 -3.63 4.05 14.08
C VAL A 303 -4.74 3.18 14.66
N ARG A 304 -5.18 3.52 15.87
CA ARG A 304 -6.19 2.76 16.61
C ARG A 304 -7.51 2.59 15.83
N LYS A 305 -7.93 3.60 15.05
CA LYS A 305 -9.10 3.51 14.17
C LYS A 305 -8.98 2.39 13.13
N PHE A 306 -7.80 2.23 12.54
CA PHE A 306 -7.55 1.22 11.51
C PHE A 306 -7.40 -0.16 12.13
N ARG A 307 -6.73 -0.25 13.29
CA ARG A 307 -6.65 -1.47 14.10
C ARG A 307 -8.01 -2.05 14.45
N ALA A 308 -9.02 -1.24 14.72
CA ALA A 308 -10.36 -1.76 15.02
C ALA A 308 -10.97 -2.54 13.84
N LEU A 309 -10.80 -2.05 12.61
CA LEU A 309 -11.24 -2.76 11.41
C LEU A 309 -10.40 -4.03 11.16
N LEU A 310 -9.08 -3.91 11.33
CA LEU A 310 -8.13 -5.00 11.22
C LEU A 310 -8.42 -6.13 12.23
N ASP A 311 -8.60 -5.80 13.51
CA ASP A 311 -8.90 -6.77 14.57
C ASP A 311 -10.22 -7.47 14.30
N TRP A 312 -11.24 -6.72 13.89
CA TRP A 312 -12.51 -7.31 13.52
C TRP A 312 -12.34 -8.31 12.38
N SER A 313 -11.62 -7.95 11.32
CA SER A 313 -11.40 -8.82 10.15
C SER A 313 -10.58 -10.07 10.48
N ILE A 314 -9.57 -9.97 11.34
CA ILE A 314 -8.79 -11.11 11.84
C ILE A 314 -9.69 -12.11 12.56
N HIS A 315 -10.54 -11.62 13.45
CA HIS A 315 -11.44 -12.47 14.23
C HIS A 315 -12.56 -13.05 13.36
N ALA A 316 -13.16 -12.25 12.47
CA ALA A 316 -14.15 -12.69 11.51
C ALA A 316 -13.63 -13.81 10.59
N ALA A 317 -12.35 -13.78 10.24
CA ALA A 317 -11.70 -14.81 9.43
C ALA A 317 -11.25 -16.04 10.26
N GLY A 318 -11.32 -16.01 11.59
CA GLY A 318 -10.90 -17.12 12.46
C GLY A 318 -9.39 -17.32 12.52
N VAL A 319 -8.60 -16.30 12.18
CA VAL A 319 -7.13 -16.39 12.06
C VAL A 319 -6.38 -15.69 13.20
N SER A 320 -7.07 -15.28 14.27
CA SER A 320 -6.46 -14.56 15.41
C SER A 320 -5.27 -15.29 16.05
N HIS A 321 -5.29 -16.62 16.05
CA HIS A 321 -4.20 -17.45 16.56
C HIS A 321 -2.90 -17.41 15.73
N LEU A 322 -2.92 -16.80 14.53
CA LEU A 322 -1.78 -16.65 13.63
C LEU A 322 -1.23 -15.23 13.58
N VAL A 323 -1.92 -14.24 14.17
CA VAL A 323 -1.62 -12.83 13.96
C VAL A 323 -1.33 -12.13 15.28
N ASP A 324 -0.23 -11.39 15.36
CA ASP A 324 -0.07 -10.33 16.37
C ASP A 324 -0.15 -8.97 15.72
N VAL A 325 -0.83 -8.06 16.40
CA VAL A 325 -0.93 -6.66 16.02
C VAL A 325 -0.01 -5.85 16.92
N VAL A 326 0.94 -5.15 16.31
CA VAL A 326 1.89 -4.27 17.00
C VAL A 326 1.46 -2.83 16.74
N ASP A 327 1.15 -2.11 17.81
CA ASP A 327 0.66 -0.72 17.76
C ASP A 327 1.77 0.32 17.76
N LYS A 328 2.81 0.04 16.99
CA LYS A 328 3.97 0.90 16.81
C LYS A 328 4.17 1.21 15.34
N ALA A 329 4.62 2.43 15.07
CA ALA A 329 5.25 2.74 13.80
C ALA A 329 6.64 2.08 13.73
N LEU A 330 7.11 1.85 12.50
CA LEU A 330 8.50 1.50 12.27
C LEU A 330 9.28 2.72 11.76
N GLY A 331 10.57 2.78 12.08
CA GLY A 331 11.50 3.79 11.57
C GLY A 331 12.95 3.37 11.75
N ASP A 332 13.87 4.33 11.74
CA ASP A 332 15.30 4.11 11.97
C ASP A 332 15.74 4.34 13.44
N ALA A 333 14.80 4.67 14.33
CA ALA A 333 15.03 4.86 15.76
C ALA A 333 13.84 4.40 16.62
N GLU A 334 14.13 4.06 17.89
CA GLU A 334 13.10 3.92 18.92
C GLU A 334 12.60 5.29 19.37
N GLY A 335 11.35 5.38 19.80
CA GLY A 335 10.84 6.60 20.44
C GLY A 335 9.38 6.85 20.13
N SER A 336 9.05 8.10 19.80
CA SER A 336 7.72 8.48 19.35
C SER A 336 7.81 9.32 18.08
N LEU A 337 6.95 9.02 17.11
CA LEU A 337 6.88 9.72 15.84
C LEU A 337 5.51 10.39 15.68
N PRO A 338 5.45 11.63 15.16
CA PRO A 338 4.19 12.24 14.81
C PRO A 338 3.63 11.57 13.55
N LEU A 339 2.36 11.20 13.57
CA LEU A 339 1.63 10.56 12.48
C LEU A 339 0.42 11.42 12.13
N GLY A 340 0.35 11.86 10.88
CA GLY A 340 -0.76 12.65 10.35
C GLY A 340 -1.93 11.75 9.98
N ILE A 341 -3.12 12.05 10.50
CA ILE A 341 -4.36 11.34 10.21
C ILE A 341 -5.17 12.12 9.17
N PRO A 342 -5.59 11.51 8.05
CA PRO A 342 -6.41 12.17 7.04
C PRO A 342 -7.80 12.54 7.55
N ARG A 343 -8.42 13.57 6.96
CA ARG A 343 -9.84 13.91 7.17
C ARG A 343 -10.76 12.92 6.46
N ASP A 344 -11.98 12.79 6.97
CA ASP A 344 -13.04 12.08 6.25
C ASP A 344 -13.29 12.77 4.89
N GLY A 345 -13.48 11.96 3.85
CA GLY A 345 -13.56 12.41 2.45
C GLY A 345 -12.20 12.56 1.76
N THR A 346 -11.10 12.44 2.51
CA THR A 346 -9.74 12.26 1.97
C THR A 346 -9.42 10.76 1.96
N TYR A 347 -8.45 10.34 1.15
CA TYR A 347 -7.93 8.98 1.13
C TYR A 347 -7.34 8.62 2.51
N TRP A 348 -7.92 7.64 3.21
CA TRP A 348 -7.41 7.25 4.54
C TRP A 348 -6.10 6.48 4.48
N GLY A 349 -5.79 5.86 3.33
CA GLY A 349 -4.49 5.25 3.05
C GLY A 349 -3.33 6.20 3.36
N LEU A 350 -3.46 7.50 3.03
CA LEU A 350 -2.43 8.55 3.16
C LEU A 350 -1.94 8.86 4.60
N ALA A 351 -2.42 8.14 5.61
CA ALA A 351 -1.93 8.28 6.99
C ALA A 351 -0.42 8.02 7.02
N SER A 352 0.35 9.04 7.39
CA SER A 352 1.80 9.04 7.17
C SER A 352 2.57 9.69 8.31
N ILE A 353 3.78 9.18 8.57
CA ILE A 353 4.71 9.78 9.54
C ILE A 353 5.11 11.19 9.08
N HIS A 354 5.17 12.13 10.02
CA HIS A 354 5.26 13.58 9.78
C HIS A 354 4.20 14.14 8.82
N GLY A 355 3.14 13.37 8.58
CA GLY A 355 2.13 13.64 7.56
C GLY A 355 2.74 13.83 6.18
N VAL A 356 3.86 13.17 5.82
CA VAL A 356 4.59 13.43 4.57
C VAL A 356 3.73 13.27 3.32
N ASN A 357 2.71 12.40 3.38
CA ASN A 357 1.80 12.20 2.26
C ASN A 357 0.54 13.11 2.27
N LEU A 358 0.40 14.05 3.22
CA LEU A 358 -0.78 14.93 3.30
C LEU A 358 -0.49 16.35 2.78
N MET A 359 -1.41 16.96 2.03
CA MET A 359 -1.28 18.32 1.51
C MET A 359 -1.71 19.38 2.54
N GLY A 360 -1.06 19.36 3.70
CA GLY A 360 -1.22 20.34 4.78
C GLY A 360 -2.53 20.19 5.58
N GLU A 361 -2.94 21.27 6.23
CA GLU A 361 -4.08 21.29 7.17
C GLU A 361 -5.44 20.95 6.54
N ARG A 362 -5.55 21.12 5.21
CA ARG A 362 -6.79 20.84 4.46
C ARG A 362 -7.09 19.35 4.39
N GLU A 363 -6.06 18.52 4.33
CA GLU A 363 -6.18 17.06 4.27
C GLU A 363 -5.95 16.40 5.63
N THR A 364 -5.25 17.07 6.54
CA THR A 364 -4.93 16.54 7.87
C THR A 364 -6.06 16.83 8.87
N LYS A 365 -6.64 15.78 9.45
CA LYS A 365 -7.61 15.89 10.55
C LYS A 365 -6.93 16.23 11.85
N GLU A 366 -5.90 15.47 12.18
CA GLU A 366 -5.13 15.57 13.41
C GLU A 366 -3.74 14.97 13.20
N THR A 367 -2.83 15.24 14.14
CA THR A 367 -1.54 14.58 14.22
C THR A 367 -1.42 13.96 15.60
N ILE A 368 -1.19 12.65 15.64
CA ILE A 368 -1.03 11.88 16.87
C ILE A 368 0.43 11.48 17.03
N ASN A 369 0.90 11.38 18.28
CA ASN A 369 2.22 10.82 18.56
C ASN A 369 2.06 9.33 18.81
N VAL A 370 2.74 8.51 18.00
CA VAL A 370 2.67 7.05 18.10
C VAL A 370 4.01 6.52 18.58
N PRO A 371 4.05 5.43 19.36
CA PRO A 371 5.31 4.77 19.68
C PRO A 371 5.97 4.25 18.40
N ALA A 372 7.29 4.32 18.34
CA ALA A 372 8.08 3.89 17.20
C ALA A 372 9.17 2.92 17.64
N THR A 373 9.46 1.94 16.78
CA THR A 373 10.54 0.96 16.96
C THR A 373 11.25 0.72 15.63
N LYS A 374 12.33 -0.05 15.66
CA LYS A 374 13.08 -0.45 14.46
C LYS A 374 12.74 -1.88 14.05
N LEU A 375 12.83 -2.17 12.75
CA LEU A 375 12.79 -3.56 12.28
C LEU A 375 13.92 -4.39 12.91
N ASP A 376 15.12 -3.81 13.05
CA ASP A 376 16.27 -4.46 13.71
C ASP A 376 16.05 -4.69 15.21
N ALA A 377 15.06 -4.07 15.84
CA ALA A 377 14.67 -4.37 17.22
C ALA A 377 13.82 -5.66 17.33
N TRP A 378 14.06 -6.62 16.43
CA TRP A 378 13.34 -7.88 16.28
C TRP A 378 13.10 -8.60 17.61
N GLU A 379 14.10 -8.67 18.48
CA GLU A 379 13.96 -9.33 19.79
C GLU A 379 12.92 -8.65 20.71
N SER A 380 12.68 -7.35 20.53
CA SER A 380 11.80 -6.56 21.38
C SER A 380 10.32 -6.71 21.03
N TRP A 381 10.00 -6.87 19.75
CA TRP A 381 8.62 -6.86 19.26
C TRP A 381 8.19 -8.20 18.67
N ALA A 382 9.11 -9.04 18.16
CA ALA A 382 8.74 -10.31 17.55
C ALA A 382 8.45 -11.36 18.63
N PRO A 383 7.30 -12.04 18.58
CA PRO A 383 7.00 -13.18 19.45
C PRO A 383 8.03 -14.30 19.33
N ALA A 384 8.25 -15.05 20.42
CA ALA A 384 9.30 -16.07 20.46
C ALA A 384 9.11 -17.22 19.45
N ASP A 385 7.87 -17.53 19.09
CA ASP A 385 7.53 -18.43 17.99
C ASP A 385 7.90 -17.82 16.63
N LEU A 386 7.54 -16.56 16.36
CA LEU A 386 7.91 -15.86 15.11
C LEU A 386 9.43 -15.80 14.90
N ARG A 387 10.21 -15.56 15.96
CA ARG A 387 11.69 -15.52 15.86
C ARG A 387 12.30 -16.86 15.46
N ARG A 388 11.55 -17.95 15.63
CA ARG A 388 11.91 -19.28 15.17
C ARG A 388 11.30 -19.58 13.81
N GLU A 389 10.60 -18.68 13.14
CA GLU A 389 10.05 -18.93 11.81
C GLU A 389 10.93 -18.31 10.73
N ASP A 390 10.82 -18.83 9.51
CA ASP A 390 11.53 -18.27 8.37
C ASP A 390 10.73 -17.08 7.83
N LEU A 391 11.33 -15.89 7.84
CA LEU A 391 10.69 -14.67 7.36
C LEU A 391 10.62 -14.69 5.82
N LEU A 392 9.43 -14.98 5.31
CA LEU A 392 9.18 -15.21 3.88
C LEU A 392 8.90 -13.92 3.11
N LEU A 393 8.10 -13.03 3.71
CA LEU A 393 7.66 -11.79 3.07
C LEU A 393 7.57 -10.64 4.08
N ILE A 394 8.05 -9.47 3.70
CA ILE A 394 7.70 -8.19 4.31
C ILE A 394 6.88 -7.42 3.27
N LYS A 395 5.63 -7.09 3.56
CA LYS A 395 4.86 -6.10 2.79
C LYS A 395 5.01 -4.75 3.48
N MET A 396 5.25 -3.69 2.72
CA MET A 396 5.46 -2.36 3.26
C MET A 396 4.77 -1.31 2.39
N ASP A 397 3.78 -0.64 2.98
CA ASP A 397 3.09 0.48 2.35
C ASP A 397 2.72 1.45 3.46
N ILE A 398 3.57 2.47 3.64
CA ILE A 398 3.51 3.41 4.76
C ILE A 398 3.68 4.85 4.27
N GLU A 399 3.26 5.06 3.02
CA GLU A 399 2.98 6.37 2.45
C GLU A 399 4.20 7.31 2.49
N GLY A 400 5.36 6.81 2.07
CA GLY A 400 6.59 7.58 1.91
C GLY A 400 7.59 7.45 3.06
N TRP A 401 7.31 6.64 4.09
CA TRP A 401 8.23 6.41 5.22
C TRP A 401 9.05 5.11 5.09
N GLU A 402 9.08 4.50 3.89
CA GLU A 402 9.74 3.21 3.64
C GLU A 402 11.26 3.30 3.81
N GLY A 403 11.87 4.38 3.34
CA GLY A 403 13.32 4.60 3.43
C GLY A 403 13.85 4.48 4.88
N PRO A 404 13.33 5.26 5.84
CA PRO A 404 13.70 5.13 7.25
C PRO A 404 13.48 3.72 7.83
N VAL A 405 12.38 3.05 7.48
CA VAL A 405 12.11 1.68 7.96
C VAL A 405 13.14 0.69 7.43
N LEU A 406 13.48 0.76 6.14
CA LEU A 406 14.49 -0.11 5.53
C LEU A 406 15.88 0.15 6.10
N ARG A 407 16.23 1.41 6.39
CA ARG A 407 17.46 1.76 7.12
C ARG A 407 17.46 1.15 8.52
N GLY A 408 16.36 1.27 9.25
CA GLY A 408 16.17 0.67 10.58
C GLY A 408 16.03 -0.85 10.60
N GLY A 409 15.97 -1.50 9.44
CA GLY A 409 15.87 -2.96 9.26
C GLY A 409 17.06 -3.57 8.55
N SER A 410 18.15 -2.82 8.37
CA SER A 410 19.29 -3.23 7.55
C SER A 410 19.93 -4.54 8.03
N GLN A 411 20.00 -4.78 9.34
CA GLN A 411 20.58 -6.01 9.90
C GLN A 411 19.62 -7.20 9.71
N LEU A 412 18.33 -6.99 9.99
CA LEU A 412 17.30 -7.99 9.78
C LEU A 412 17.25 -8.42 8.30
N LEU A 413 17.25 -7.48 7.36
CA LEU A 413 17.19 -7.74 5.92
C LEU A 413 18.46 -8.39 5.36
N ALA A 414 19.60 -8.19 6.02
CA ALA A 414 20.84 -8.88 5.67
C ALA A 414 20.80 -10.36 6.09
N ALA A 415 20.15 -10.67 7.22
CA ALA A 415 20.13 -12.02 7.81
C ALA A 415 18.87 -12.85 7.47
N HIS A 416 17.74 -12.19 7.26
CA HIS A 416 16.40 -12.76 7.10
C HIS A 416 15.64 -12.05 5.97
N GLY A 417 14.44 -12.53 5.65
CA GLY A 417 13.61 -11.94 4.61
C GLY A 417 14.04 -12.39 3.23
N ASP A 418 13.23 -13.26 2.62
CA ASP A 418 13.44 -13.67 1.23
C ASP A 418 12.76 -12.73 0.22
N ASN A 419 11.68 -12.07 0.64
CA ASN A 419 10.90 -11.17 -0.20
C ASN A 419 10.52 -9.90 0.56
N LEU A 420 10.58 -8.78 -0.15
CA LEU A 420 10.04 -7.50 0.28
C LEU A 420 9.19 -6.95 -0.87
N LEU A 421 7.95 -6.59 -0.57
CA LEU A 421 7.03 -5.96 -1.49
C LEU A 421 6.72 -4.58 -0.93
N LEU A 422 7.26 -3.54 -1.57
CA LEU A 422 7.17 -2.17 -1.05
C LEU A 422 6.56 -1.19 -2.04
N GLU A 423 5.80 -0.24 -1.49
CA GLU A 423 5.52 1.01 -2.18
C GLU A 423 6.81 1.84 -2.30
N TYR A 424 7.04 2.49 -3.44
CA TYR A 424 8.19 3.33 -3.71
C TYR A 424 7.73 4.70 -4.23
N SER A 425 7.82 5.71 -3.35
CA SER A 425 7.06 6.96 -3.50
C SER A 425 7.92 8.24 -3.47
N PRO A 426 8.95 8.38 -4.34
CA PRO A 426 9.77 9.60 -4.39
C PRO A 426 8.96 10.86 -4.73
N GLY A 427 7.85 10.71 -5.47
CA GLY A 427 6.96 11.82 -5.82
C GLY A 427 6.38 12.58 -4.62
N ILE A 428 6.24 11.93 -3.46
CA ILE A 428 5.75 12.55 -2.21
C ILE A 428 6.66 13.70 -1.79
N PHE A 429 7.97 13.53 -1.93
CA PHE A 429 8.96 14.54 -1.56
C PHE A 429 9.13 15.59 -2.67
N GLU A 430 8.99 15.19 -3.93
CA GLU A 430 9.11 16.09 -5.08
C GLU A 430 8.00 17.15 -5.14
N ARG A 431 6.75 16.78 -4.83
CA ARG A 431 5.60 17.69 -4.89
C ARG A 431 5.62 18.81 -3.84
N ARG A 432 6.39 18.65 -2.77
CA ARG A 432 6.39 19.59 -1.63
C ARG A 432 7.35 20.77 -1.78
N ASN A 433 7.97 20.94 -2.97
CA ASN A 433 8.99 21.95 -3.22
C ASN A 433 10.07 21.96 -2.10
N MET A 434 10.38 20.77 -1.57
CA MET A 434 11.27 20.60 -0.44
C MET A 434 12.70 20.75 -0.91
N THR A 435 13.41 21.74 -0.35
CA THR A 435 14.86 21.89 -0.45
C THR A 435 15.61 20.83 0.38
N ASP A 436 14.88 20.00 1.12
CA ASP A 436 15.40 18.83 1.82
C ASP A 436 15.41 17.61 0.86
N PHE A 437 16.61 17.26 0.45
CA PHE A 437 16.89 16.12 -0.43
C PHE A 437 17.12 14.81 0.33
N ALA A 438 17.29 14.84 1.65
CA ALA A 438 17.70 13.65 2.40
C ALA A 438 16.72 12.47 2.23
N PRO A 439 15.38 12.66 2.30
CA PRO A 439 14.44 11.57 2.05
C PRO A 439 14.48 11.07 0.59
N GLN A 440 14.67 11.98 -0.37
CA GLN A 440 14.77 11.65 -1.79
C GLN A 440 16.03 10.83 -2.10
N VAL A 441 17.14 11.14 -1.44
CA VAL A 441 18.42 10.41 -1.56
C VAL A 441 18.35 9.05 -0.88
N LEU A 442 17.68 8.96 0.27
CA LEU A 442 17.58 7.72 1.03
C LEU A 442 16.89 6.59 0.24
N LEU A 443 15.84 6.92 -0.52
CA LEU A 443 15.06 5.93 -1.28
C LEU A 443 15.91 5.08 -2.26
N PRO A 444 16.69 5.65 -3.19
CA PRO A 444 17.59 4.85 -4.03
C PRO A 444 18.74 4.22 -3.24
N GLU A 445 19.22 4.82 -2.14
CA GLU A 445 20.25 4.23 -1.28
C GLU A 445 19.81 2.92 -0.63
N VAL A 446 18.58 2.84 -0.11
CA VAL A 446 18.07 1.60 0.49
C VAL A 446 17.87 0.51 -0.56
N LEU A 447 17.42 0.85 -1.77
CA LEU A 447 17.34 -0.11 -2.88
C LEU A 447 18.73 -0.61 -3.31
N LEU A 448 19.74 0.27 -3.33
CA LEU A 448 21.14 -0.12 -3.56
C LEU A 448 21.64 -1.09 -2.47
N SER A 449 21.30 -0.82 -1.21
CA SER A 449 21.64 -1.71 -0.09
C SER A 449 21.00 -3.10 -0.24
N LEU A 450 19.76 -3.18 -0.72
CA LEU A 450 19.10 -4.45 -1.02
C LEU A 450 19.82 -5.21 -2.14
N LEU A 451 20.16 -4.55 -3.25
CA LEU A 451 20.96 -5.16 -4.33
C LEU A 451 22.30 -5.70 -3.80
N GLY A 452 23.01 -4.91 -2.99
CA GLY A 452 24.26 -5.32 -2.35
C GLY A 452 24.10 -6.50 -1.38
N SER A 453 22.90 -6.70 -0.85
CA SER A 453 22.54 -7.82 0.03
C SER A 453 22.03 -9.06 -0.73
N GLY A 454 22.13 -9.08 -2.06
CA GLY A 454 21.79 -10.24 -2.90
C GLY A 454 20.32 -10.32 -3.33
N PHE A 455 19.57 -9.22 -3.21
CA PHE A 455 18.24 -9.12 -3.79
C PHE A 455 18.31 -8.81 -5.29
N ALA A 456 17.34 -9.32 -6.04
CA ALA A 456 16.95 -8.77 -7.32
C ALA A 456 15.70 -7.90 -7.13
N LEU A 457 15.57 -6.84 -7.91
CA LEU A 457 14.49 -5.86 -7.78
C LEU A 457 13.65 -5.85 -9.06
N ALA A 458 12.37 -6.17 -8.94
CA ALA A 458 11.39 -6.10 -10.01
C ALA A 458 10.53 -4.84 -9.89
N HIS A 459 10.44 -4.05 -10.96
CA HIS A 459 9.52 -2.93 -11.04
C HIS A 459 8.10 -3.42 -11.32
N LEU A 460 7.14 -2.95 -10.53
CA LEU A 460 5.71 -3.25 -10.68
C LEU A 460 4.97 -1.97 -11.12
N PRO A 461 4.81 -1.73 -12.43
CA PRO A 461 4.20 -0.51 -12.92
C PRO A 461 2.76 -0.37 -12.40
N LEU A 462 2.46 0.78 -11.78
CA LEU A 462 1.23 1.01 -11.01
C LEU A 462 -0.04 0.61 -11.77
N PHE A 463 -0.39 1.32 -12.84
CA PHE A 463 -1.65 1.10 -13.56
C PHE A 463 -1.62 -0.12 -14.51
N ALA A 464 -0.44 -0.55 -14.93
CA ALA A 464 -0.30 -1.68 -15.85
C ALA A 464 -0.29 -3.03 -15.12
N TYR A 465 0.11 -3.06 -13.84
CA TYR A 465 0.25 -4.31 -13.10
C TYR A 465 -0.12 -4.22 -11.62
N ALA A 466 0.52 -3.36 -10.82
CA ALA A 466 0.37 -3.39 -9.35
C ALA A 466 -1.07 -3.09 -8.91
N ALA A 467 -1.64 -1.98 -9.38
CA ALA A 467 -2.98 -1.51 -9.09
C ALA A 467 -3.75 -1.13 -10.37
N PRO A 468 -4.08 -2.10 -11.24
CA PRO A 468 -4.89 -1.86 -12.42
C PRO A 468 -6.30 -1.44 -11.99
N TRP A 469 -6.93 -0.55 -12.77
CA TRP A 469 -8.30 -0.12 -12.52
C TRP A 469 -9.25 -0.57 -13.65
N PRO A 470 -10.32 -1.32 -13.35
CA PRO A 470 -10.64 -1.92 -12.04
C PRO A 470 -9.62 -3.01 -11.64
N PRO A 471 -9.51 -3.35 -10.34
CA PRO A 471 -8.70 -4.48 -9.88
C PRO A 471 -8.99 -5.73 -10.69
N ARG A 472 -7.94 -6.35 -11.19
CA ARG A 472 -8.06 -7.59 -11.95
C ARG A 472 -8.34 -8.75 -11.00
N HIS A 473 -9.39 -9.53 -11.28
CA HIS A 473 -9.64 -10.80 -10.59
C HIS A 473 -8.39 -11.69 -10.66
N ILE A 474 -8.03 -12.31 -9.54
CA ILE A 474 -6.84 -13.15 -9.43
C ILE A 474 -7.21 -14.55 -9.87
N ASP A 475 -6.67 -14.99 -11.02
CA ASP A 475 -6.61 -16.41 -11.35
C ASP A 475 -5.36 -17.02 -10.69
N PRO A 476 -5.52 -17.91 -9.68
CA PRO A 476 -4.39 -18.56 -9.00
C PRO A 476 -3.46 -19.32 -9.95
N ALA A 477 -4.00 -19.86 -11.05
CA ALA A 477 -3.24 -20.64 -12.01
C ALA A 477 -2.46 -19.76 -13.01
N GLU A 478 -2.75 -18.46 -13.09
CA GLU A 478 -2.10 -17.56 -14.04
C GLU A 478 -0.68 -17.21 -13.58
N PRO A 479 0.37 -17.57 -14.36
CA PRO A 479 1.75 -17.27 -14.00
C PRO A 479 2.00 -15.76 -13.98
N LEU A 480 2.93 -15.32 -13.13
CA LEU A 480 3.39 -13.94 -13.12
C LEU A 480 4.04 -13.56 -14.47
N PRO A 481 3.84 -12.33 -14.96
CA PRO A 481 4.51 -11.87 -16.18
C PRO A 481 6.02 -11.69 -15.93
N ALA A 482 6.77 -11.38 -16.99
CA ALA A 482 8.10 -10.81 -16.78
C ALA A 482 7.98 -9.40 -16.22
N PHE A 483 8.93 -9.04 -15.37
CA PHE A 483 9.09 -7.71 -14.81
C PHE A 483 10.38 -7.07 -15.33
N GLU A 484 10.38 -5.75 -15.42
CA GLU A 484 11.59 -5.01 -15.74
C GLU A 484 12.46 -4.90 -14.49
N GLU A 485 13.76 -5.15 -14.63
CA GLU A 485 14.71 -5.11 -13.50
C GLU A 485 15.07 -3.66 -13.14
N VAL A 486 15.15 -3.39 -11.83
CA VAL A 486 15.77 -2.18 -11.29
C VAL A 486 17.23 -2.50 -10.97
N THR A 487 18.16 -1.85 -11.69
CA THR A 487 19.59 -2.16 -11.60
C THR A 487 20.35 -1.14 -10.77
N GLU A 488 21.56 -1.50 -10.33
CA GLU A 488 22.46 -0.61 -9.61
C GLU A 488 22.79 0.67 -10.41
N ALA A 489 23.06 0.53 -11.72
CA ALA A 489 23.37 1.66 -12.60
C ALA A 489 22.23 2.69 -12.62
N MET A 490 20.99 2.22 -12.69
CA MET A 490 19.79 3.07 -12.69
C MET A 490 19.64 3.85 -11.37
N LEU A 491 19.86 3.21 -10.23
CA LEU A 491 19.77 3.87 -8.93
C LEU A 491 20.91 4.88 -8.73
N ARG A 492 22.11 4.60 -9.26
CA ARG A 492 23.22 5.56 -9.30
C ARG A 492 22.89 6.78 -10.17
N HIS A 493 22.18 6.57 -11.29
CA HIS A 493 21.67 7.65 -12.11
C HIS A 493 20.60 8.49 -11.40
N ASP A 494 19.73 7.89 -10.59
CA ASP A 494 18.79 8.64 -9.76
C ASP A 494 19.52 9.52 -8.73
N LEU A 495 20.55 8.98 -8.07
CA LEU A 495 21.40 9.75 -7.15
C LEU A 495 22.13 10.90 -7.86
N GLN A 496 22.65 10.67 -9.07
CA GLN A 496 23.26 11.70 -9.91
C GLN A 496 22.25 12.79 -10.26
N ALA A 497 21.01 12.43 -10.58
CA ALA A 497 19.91 13.34 -10.84
C ALA A 497 19.59 14.22 -9.61
N LEU A 498 19.56 13.64 -8.41
CA LEU A 498 19.34 14.37 -7.17
C LEU A 498 20.47 15.34 -6.85
N ARG A 499 21.74 14.96 -7.05
CA ARG A 499 22.88 15.88 -6.91
C ARG A 499 22.80 17.03 -7.92
N TYR A 500 22.46 16.72 -9.16
CA TYR A 500 22.25 17.71 -10.19
C TYR A 500 21.14 18.70 -9.80
N ARG A 501 20.02 18.20 -9.27
CA ARG A 501 18.93 19.04 -8.76
C ARG A 501 19.34 19.90 -7.57
N GLN A 502 20.02 19.33 -6.59
CA GLN A 502 20.53 20.07 -5.43
C GLN A 502 21.38 21.26 -5.87
N ARG A 503 22.30 21.08 -6.83
CA ARG A 503 23.12 22.16 -7.39
C ARG A 503 22.28 23.29 -7.99
N MET A 504 21.20 22.98 -8.68
CA MET A 504 20.31 24.00 -9.26
C MET A 504 19.53 24.80 -8.23
N GLU A 505 19.24 24.21 -7.07
CA GLU A 505 18.51 24.87 -5.98
C GLU A 505 19.42 25.77 -5.13
N VAL A 506 20.68 25.40 -4.93
CA VAL A 506 21.61 26.15 -4.05
C VAL A 506 22.54 27.14 -4.76
N ALA A 507 22.76 27.05 -6.07
CA ALA A 507 23.72 27.92 -6.77
C ALA A 507 23.17 29.34 -7.04
N PRO A 508 23.97 30.42 -6.82
CA PRO A 508 23.61 31.77 -7.25
C PRO A 508 23.46 31.82 -8.78
N GLY A 509 22.28 32.21 -9.29
CA GLY A 509 21.98 32.25 -10.74
C GLY A 509 21.34 30.98 -11.32
N GLY A 510 20.59 30.22 -10.51
CA GLY A 510 20.08 28.89 -10.83
C GLY A 510 19.37 28.67 -12.19
N CYS A 511 19.28 27.39 -12.55
CA CYS A 511 18.96 26.85 -13.88
C CYS A 511 19.95 27.26 -14.98
N PRO A 512 21.07 26.53 -15.15
CA PRO A 512 22.12 26.85 -16.12
C PRO A 512 21.74 26.45 -17.55
N LEU A 513 20.54 26.83 -17.99
CA LEU A 513 20.04 26.52 -19.33
C LEU A 513 20.52 27.55 -20.35
N PRO A 514 20.83 27.13 -21.59
CA PRO A 514 21.12 28.07 -22.68
C PRO A 514 19.98 29.08 -22.87
N GLU A 515 20.30 30.38 -22.90
CA GLU A 515 19.29 31.44 -23.07
C GLU A 515 18.45 31.25 -24.34
N GLU A 516 19.08 30.76 -25.42
CA GLU A 516 18.42 30.44 -26.69
C GLU A 516 17.34 29.36 -26.56
N LEU A 517 17.53 28.38 -25.66
CA LEU A 517 16.53 27.35 -25.38
C LEU A 517 15.30 27.97 -24.70
N VAL A 518 15.54 28.79 -23.68
CA VAL A 518 14.46 29.46 -22.92
C VAL A 518 13.69 30.46 -23.79
N ALA A 519 14.38 31.12 -24.72
CA ALA A 519 13.76 32.04 -25.68
C ALA A 519 12.84 31.32 -26.68
N LYS A 520 13.24 30.13 -27.15
CA LYS A 520 12.49 29.35 -28.15
C LYS A 520 11.48 28.36 -27.56
N ALA A 521 11.66 27.96 -26.30
CA ALA A 521 10.79 27.04 -25.58
C ALA A 521 10.59 27.52 -24.13
N PRO A 522 9.65 28.44 -23.87
CA PRO A 522 9.49 29.07 -22.56
C PRO A 522 9.18 28.12 -21.40
N ALA A 523 8.63 26.92 -21.68
CA ALA A 523 8.37 25.90 -20.66
C ALA A 523 9.64 25.51 -19.88
N TRP A 524 10.82 25.66 -20.48
CA TRP A 524 12.10 25.38 -19.83
C TRP A 524 12.48 26.36 -18.72
N ARG A 525 11.73 27.46 -18.53
CA ARG A 525 11.84 28.32 -17.33
C ARG A 525 11.50 27.57 -16.04
N GLY A 526 10.72 26.49 -16.13
CA GLY A 526 10.37 25.58 -15.03
C GLY A 526 11.45 24.54 -14.72
N CYS A 527 12.70 24.72 -15.14
CA CYS A 527 13.85 23.83 -14.90
C CYS A 527 14.15 23.40 -13.44
N ARG A 528 13.44 23.94 -12.44
CA ARG A 528 13.46 23.46 -11.06
C ARG A 528 12.41 22.37 -10.77
N GLU A 529 11.53 22.11 -11.72
CA GLU A 529 10.54 21.04 -11.66
C GLU A 529 11.21 19.66 -11.77
N TRP A 530 10.54 18.64 -11.21
CA TRP A 530 11.08 17.29 -11.11
C TRP A 530 11.40 16.66 -12.49
N SER A 531 10.63 17.00 -13.53
CA SER A 531 10.81 16.47 -14.89
C SER A 531 12.18 16.80 -15.47
N TYR A 532 12.77 17.92 -15.05
CA TYR A 532 14.11 18.34 -15.43
C TYR A 532 15.21 17.61 -14.65
N GLY A 533 14.98 17.40 -13.36
CA GLY A 533 15.92 16.76 -12.45
C GLY A 533 15.99 15.24 -12.59
N THR A 534 15.19 14.63 -13.47
CA THR A 534 15.13 13.17 -13.63
C THR A 534 16.12 12.66 -14.67
N HIS A 535 16.98 11.71 -14.29
CA HIS A 535 17.89 11.07 -15.23
C HIS A 535 17.11 10.05 -16.09
N PRO A 536 17.17 10.08 -17.44
CA PRO A 536 16.39 9.18 -18.30
C PRO A 536 16.86 7.72 -18.26
N LYS A 537 18.09 7.46 -17.80
CA LYS A 537 18.58 6.11 -17.47
C LYS A 537 18.30 5.71 -16.02
N GLY A 538 17.75 6.62 -15.21
CA GLY A 538 17.44 6.37 -13.81
C GLY A 538 16.12 5.59 -13.65
N PHE A 539 15.94 4.90 -12.53
CA PHE A 539 14.71 4.14 -12.25
C PHE A 539 13.50 5.08 -12.13
N ARG A 540 13.71 6.26 -11.53
CA ARG A 540 12.69 7.31 -11.43
C ARG A 540 12.04 7.68 -12.77
N SER A 541 12.74 7.49 -13.89
CA SER A 541 12.21 7.76 -15.23
C SER A 541 11.07 6.82 -15.68
N ALA A 542 10.89 5.67 -15.02
CA ALA A 542 9.96 4.62 -15.44
C ALA A 542 8.57 4.67 -14.78
N PHE A 543 8.28 5.66 -13.95
CA PHE A 543 6.96 5.82 -13.34
C PHE A 543 6.64 7.29 -13.00
N GLY A 544 5.37 7.58 -12.76
CA GLY A 544 4.86 8.94 -12.56
C GLY A 544 5.19 9.50 -11.19
N PHE A 545 4.36 9.19 -10.18
CA PHE A 545 4.47 9.73 -8.82
C PHE A 545 5.08 8.72 -7.85
N ASN A 546 4.48 7.54 -7.80
CA ASN A 546 4.88 6.37 -7.02
C ASN A 546 4.81 5.12 -7.91
N THR A 547 5.41 4.05 -7.43
CA THR A 547 5.34 2.71 -8.02
C THR A 547 5.48 1.66 -6.93
N ASN A 548 5.47 0.38 -7.29
CA ASN A 548 5.78 -0.71 -6.39
C ASN A 548 7.04 -1.45 -6.83
N VAL A 549 7.78 -1.99 -5.86
CA VAL A 549 8.97 -2.81 -6.10
C VAL A 549 8.82 -4.13 -5.37
N TRP A 550 9.04 -5.23 -6.10
CA TRP A 550 9.23 -6.54 -5.49
C TRP A 550 10.72 -6.87 -5.45
N ALA A 551 11.30 -6.81 -4.26
CA ALA A 551 12.63 -7.31 -4.00
C ALA A 551 12.55 -8.79 -3.60
N SER A 552 13.26 -9.66 -4.31
CA SER A 552 13.38 -11.08 -3.93
C SER A 552 14.85 -11.49 -3.92
N ARG A 553 15.28 -12.17 -2.84
CA ARG A 553 16.64 -12.68 -2.74
C ARG A 553 16.90 -13.66 -3.88
N ARG A 554 18.00 -13.51 -4.62
CA ARG A 554 18.30 -14.37 -5.78
C ARG A 554 18.39 -15.86 -5.41
N SER A 555 18.73 -16.15 -4.15
CA SER A 555 18.78 -17.50 -3.59
C SER A 555 17.42 -18.05 -3.11
N SER A 556 16.35 -17.25 -3.12
CA SER A 556 15.03 -17.68 -2.63
C SER A 556 14.33 -18.60 -3.63
N ALA A 557 13.37 -19.39 -3.14
CA ALA A 557 12.50 -20.18 -4.00
C ALA A 557 11.58 -19.29 -4.85
N ALA A 558 11.10 -18.18 -4.27
CA ALA A 558 10.21 -17.25 -4.94
C ALA A 558 10.87 -16.62 -6.16
N PHE A 559 12.13 -16.19 -6.05
CA PHE A 559 12.91 -15.68 -7.18
C PHE A 559 13.00 -16.71 -8.30
N ARG A 560 13.49 -17.92 -7.99
CA ARG A 560 13.73 -18.97 -8.98
C ARG A 560 12.47 -19.45 -9.70
N LYS A 561 11.33 -19.49 -8.99
CA LYS A 561 10.07 -20.03 -9.52
C LYS A 561 9.20 -18.97 -10.19
N HIS A 562 9.16 -17.75 -9.65
CA HIS A 562 8.11 -16.79 -9.98
C HIS A 562 8.64 -15.44 -10.49
N MET A 563 9.87 -15.03 -10.18
CA MET A 563 10.41 -13.75 -10.65
C MET A 563 11.18 -13.94 -11.97
N ARG A 564 10.52 -13.61 -13.09
CA ARG A 564 11.18 -13.50 -14.40
C ARG A 564 11.54 -12.04 -14.68
N LEU A 565 12.82 -11.76 -14.85
CA LEU A 565 13.32 -10.41 -15.15
C LEU A 565 13.67 -10.29 -16.63
N GLU A 566 13.07 -9.33 -17.32
CA GLU A 566 13.33 -9.04 -18.74
C GLU A 566 13.40 -7.53 -18.97
N GLY A 567 14.53 -7.06 -19.49
CA GLY A 567 14.79 -5.64 -19.70
C GLY A 567 14.99 -4.85 -18.40
N THR A 568 15.12 -3.53 -18.54
CA THR A 568 15.39 -2.60 -17.44
C THR A 568 14.30 -1.55 -17.28
N ALA A 569 13.97 -1.21 -16.05
CA ALA A 569 12.90 -0.27 -15.70
C ALA A 569 13.35 1.20 -15.83
N ALA A 570 13.75 1.60 -17.03
CA ALA A 570 14.14 2.98 -17.36
C ALA A 570 13.56 3.41 -18.71
N LEU A 571 13.49 4.73 -18.93
CA LEU A 571 13.09 5.31 -20.20
C LEU A 571 14.15 5.05 -21.27
N PHE A 572 15.43 5.23 -20.94
CA PHE A 572 16.59 4.96 -21.81
C PHE A 572 17.29 3.69 -21.37
N ASP A 573 17.87 2.96 -22.33
CA ASP A 573 18.82 1.90 -22.00
C ASP A 573 20.16 2.49 -21.55
N GLU A 574 20.90 1.71 -20.76
CA GLU A 574 22.19 2.10 -20.20
C GLU A 574 23.19 2.55 -21.29
N GLY A 575 23.20 1.84 -22.42
CA GLY A 575 24.08 2.13 -23.55
C GLY A 575 23.63 3.28 -24.45
N GLN A 576 22.44 3.86 -24.24
CA GLN A 576 21.94 4.92 -25.12
C GLN A 576 22.80 6.18 -25.00
N ASP A 577 23.22 6.74 -26.14
CA ASP A 577 23.86 8.05 -26.19
C ASP A 577 22.88 9.14 -25.72
N MET A 578 23.25 9.85 -24.66
CA MET A 578 22.42 10.91 -24.07
C MET A 578 22.23 12.11 -25.01
N LYS A 579 23.09 12.25 -26.02
CA LYS A 579 22.95 13.27 -27.07
C LYS A 579 21.78 12.99 -28.01
N VAL A 580 21.28 11.75 -28.06
CA VAL A 580 19.98 11.43 -28.65
C VAL A 580 18.91 11.75 -27.62
N TRP A 581 18.19 12.85 -27.85
CA TRP A 581 17.32 13.45 -26.83
C TRP A 581 16.08 12.63 -26.47
N THR A 582 15.59 11.81 -27.41
CA THR A 582 14.39 10.96 -27.26
C THR A 582 14.77 9.50 -27.02
N SER A 583 13.87 8.70 -26.44
CA SER A 583 14.15 7.28 -26.17
C SER A 583 14.22 6.47 -27.47
N VAL A 584 15.31 5.72 -27.64
CA VAL A 584 15.44 4.72 -28.72
C VAL A 584 14.73 3.43 -28.34
N LYS A 585 14.84 3.03 -27.06
CA LYS A 585 14.19 1.85 -26.49
C LYS A 585 12.67 1.93 -26.56
N ARG A 586 12.12 3.12 -26.25
CA ARG A 586 10.67 3.37 -26.15
C ARG A 586 10.27 4.58 -26.99
N PRO A 587 10.25 4.47 -28.32
CA PRO A 587 9.86 5.58 -29.19
C PRO A 587 8.46 6.08 -28.85
N GLY A 588 8.27 7.39 -28.74
CA GLY A 588 6.98 8.00 -28.41
C GLY A 588 6.55 7.84 -26.94
N THR A 589 7.48 7.48 -26.04
CA THR A 589 7.25 7.42 -24.59
C THR A 589 8.06 8.49 -23.86
N ALA A 590 7.46 9.08 -22.85
CA ALA A 590 8.01 10.13 -21.99
C ALA A 590 8.50 9.60 -20.64
N TYR A 591 9.03 10.50 -19.80
CA TYR A 591 9.19 10.24 -18.38
C TYR A 591 7.88 9.73 -17.74
N GLY A 592 8.02 8.79 -16.83
CA GLY A 592 6.89 8.10 -16.20
C GLY A 592 6.16 7.11 -17.10
N LEU A 593 6.77 6.76 -18.22
CA LEU A 593 6.21 5.89 -19.27
C LEU A 593 4.87 6.38 -19.84
N ILE A 594 4.67 7.70 -19.83
CA ILE A 594 3.48 8.34 -20.38
C ILE A 594 3.62 8.42 -21.91
N ASN A 595 2.52 8.22 -22.64
CA ASN A 595 2.51 8.39 -24.09
C ASN A 595 2.75 9.87 -24.46
N CYS A 596 3.71 10.14 -25.34
CA CYS A 596 4.05 11.48 -25.79
C CYS A 596 2.88 12.25 -26.43
N THR A 597 1.84 11.57 -26.93
CA THR A 597 0.64 12.21 -27.48
C THR A 597 -0.23 12.89 -26.41
N LEU A 598 -0.07 12.52 -25.15
CA LEU A 598 -0.80 13.10 -24.01
C LEU A 598 -0.11 14.35 -23.45
N ILE A 599 1.07 14.69 -23.96
CA ILE A 599 1.87 15.81 -23.49
C ILE A 599 1.56 17.03 -24.35
N GLY A 600 1.20 18.13 -23.69
CA GLY A 600 0.93 19.39 -24.38
C GLY A 600 2.15 19.84 -25.19
N ALA A 601 1.91 20.36 -26.40
CA ALA A 601 2.95 20.70 -27.38
C ALA A 601 4.09 21.60 -26.83
N GLY A 602 3.81 22.45 -25.83
CA GLY A 602 4.82 23.28 -25.19
C GLY A 602 5.82 22.53 -24.28
N HIS A 603 5.53 21.29 -23.90
CA HIS A 603 6.31 20.52 -22.91
C HIS A 603 6.95 19.25 -23.50
N VAL A 604 6.62 18.86 -24.74
CA VAL A 604 7.06 17.56 -25.31
C VAL A 604 8.57 17.34 -25.19
N HIS A 605 9.38 18.35 -25.50
CA HIS A 605 10.84 18.23 -25.41
C HIS A 605 11.34 18.13 -23.98
N LEU A 606 10.73 18.83 -23.02
CA LEU A 606 11.07 18.72 -21.60
C LEU A 606 10.88 17.28 -21.09
N PHE A 607 9.88 16.61 -21.62
CA PHE A 607 9.54 15.22 -21.30
C PHE A 607 10.26 14.18 -22.18
N ARG A 608 11.26 14.59 -22.97
CA ARG A 608 12.02 13.75 -23.91
C ARG A 608 11.19 13.08 -25.00
N CYS A 609 10.14 13.77 -25.44
CA CYS A 609 9.30 13.37 -26.56
C CYS A 609 9.69 14.08 -27.86
N PRO A 610 9.53 13.41 -29.03
CA PRO A 610 9.57 14.10 -30.31
C PRO A 610 8.31 14.95 -30.51
N CYS A 611 8.38 15.91 -31.42
CA CYS A 611 7.18 16.57 -31.94
C CYS A 611 6.26 15.58 -32.66
N GLN A 612 4.95 15.75 -32.48
CA GLN A 612 3.96 14.99 -33.23
C GLN A 612 4.01 15.32 -34.74
N PRO A 613 3.56 14.42 -35.63
CA PRO A 613 3.63 14.65 -37.08
C PRO A 613 2.92 15.92 -37.55
N ASP A 614 1.84 16.33 -36.88
CA ASP A 614 1.02 17.51 -37.13
C ASP A 614 1.36 18.71 -36.23
N ALA A 615 2.47 18.63 -35.48
CA ALA A 615 2.87 19.68 -34.56
C ALA A 615 3.14 21.02 -35.27
N ALA A 616 2.79 22.11 -34.58
CA ALA A 616 3.00 23.47 -35.03
C ALA A 616 4.50 23.79 -35.23
N ALA A 617 4.79 24.83 -36.01
CA ALA A 617 6.16 25.21 -36.39
C ALA A 617 7.04 25.47 -35.16
N GLU A 618 6.46 26.04 -34.09
CA GLU A 618 7.12 26.34 -32.83
C GLU A 618 7.69 25.09 -32.16
N CYS A 619 6.98 23.96 -32.24
CA CYS A 619 7.47 22.69 -31.70
C CYS A 619 8.75 22.25 -32.44
N ARG A 620 8.74 22.34 -33.77
CA ARG A 620 9.88 21.93 -34.60
C ARG A 620 11.08 22.85 -34.45
N GLU A 621 10.85 24.15 -34.29
CA GLU A 621 11.92 25.09 -33.95
C GLU A 621 12.56 24.73 -32.60
N ALA A 622 11.75 24.46 -31.58
CA ALA A 622 12.24 24.01 -30.28
C ALA A 622 12.99 22.67 -30.38
N GLU A 623 12.49 21.71 -31.16
CA GLU A 623 13.12 20.41 -31.40
C GLU A 623 14.50 20.55 -32.02
N ALA A 624 14.64 21.44 -33.01
CA ALA A 624 15.91 21.71 -33.67
C ALA A 624 16.94 22.29 -32.68
N VAL A 625 16.52 23.23 -31.83
CA VAL A 625 17.38 23.82 -30.79
C VAL A 625 17.79 22.76 -29.77
N VAL A 626 16.85 21.98 -29.24
CA VAL A 626 17.11 20.91 -28.27
C VAL A 626 18.06 19.85 -28.85
N THR A 627 17.81 19.40 -30.08
CA THR A 627 18.65 18.41 -30.75
C THR A 627 20.08 18.90 -30.95
N ARG A 628 20.24 20.17 -31.38
CA ARG A 628 21.57 20.78 -31.54
C ARG A 628 22.29 20.89 -30.20
N LEU A 629 21.62 21.43 -29.17
CA LEU A 629 22.21 21.59 -27.83
C LEU A 629 22.57 20.25 -27.19
N ALA A 630 21.76 19.21 -27.40
CA ALA A 630 22.06 17.87 -26.90
C ALA A 630 23.33 17.31 -27.55
N ARG A 631 23.51 17.50 -28.87
CA ARG A 631 24.74 17.10 -29.58
C ARG A 631 25.98 17.85 -29.09
N GLU A 632 25.81 19.14 -28.77
CA GLU A 632 26.85 20.00 -28.17
C GLU A 632 27.16 19.66 -26.70
N GLY A 633 26.39 18.78 -26.06
CA GLY A 633 26.57 18.44 -24.64
C GLY A 633 26.06 19.52 -23.67
N ARG A 634 25.21 20.43 -24.16
CA ARG A 634 24.70 21.60 -23.42
C ARG A 634 23.29 21.41 -22.85
N MET A 635 22.74 20.20 -22.96
CA MET A 635 21.46 19.80 -22.35
C MET A 635 21.69 18.97 -21.07
N PRO A 636 20.69 18.88 -20.17
CA PRO A 636 20.79 18.06 -18.97
C PRO A 636 21.24 16.63 -19.26
N PHE A 637 22.27 16.19 -18.55
CA PHE A 637 22.86 14.85 -18.66
C PHE A 637 23.55 14.53 -20.00
N THR A 638 23.88 15.53 -20.83
CA THR A 638 24.54 15.32 -22.14
C THR A 638 26.02 15.72 -22.20
N GLY A 639 26.49 16.54 -21.26
CA GLY A 639 27.87 17.03 -21.19
C GLY A 639 28.75 16.26 -20.21
N PRO A 640 30.09 16.45 -20.25
CA PRO A 640 31.03 15.79 -19.34
C PRO A 640 30.76 16.14 -17.86
N ASP A 641 30.35 17.38 -17.57
CA ASP A 641 29.97 17.84 -16.21
C ASP A 641 28.66 17.24 -15.68
N SER A 642 28.01 16.37 -16.46
CA SER A 642 26.91 15.58 -15.93
C SER A 642 27.39 14.45 -15.04
N GLY A 643 28.63 13.96 -15.19
CA GLY A 643 29.22 12.89 -14.38
C GLY A 643 30.50 13.30 -13.64
N GLY A 644 30.37 13.60 -12.34
CA GLY A 644 31.49 13.80 -11.40
C GLY A 644 31.62 15.24 -10.89
N GLU A 645 31.87 15.52 -9.61
CA GLU A 645 32.20 14.68 -8.44
C GLU A 645 30.99 14.39 -7.52
#